data_AF-A0A915XX50-F1
#
_entry.id   AF-A0A915XX50-F1
#
_cell.length_a   1.000
_cell.length_b   1.000
_cell.length_c   1.000
_cell.angle_alpha   90.00
_cell.angle_beta   90.00
_cell.angle_gamma   90.00
#
_symmetry.space_group_name_H-M   'P 1'
#
loop_
_entity.id
_entity.type
_entity.pdbx_description
1 polymer ?
#
loop_
_entity_poly.entity_id
_entity_poly.type
_entity_poly.pdbx_seq_one_letter_code
_entity_poly.pdbx_strand_id
1 'polypeptide(L)'
;MRVCVSVVGLMAAFALAAGQTVEFPVGYYFYEEIAQRMSVGGRRVACAPELSDSVALLRLKPREWRQARQILENTLEVRFREIGGNRWVIERPPALVKQEQRLRRSLARAVEDSIRQNRALQQRMWSPEAPIEQVLEEASARGSQAVYYPTTPAQERRYRLLLADQIALLREASLEGLMLEWRGIRRFERAIVAEFGRIQTAVPTANNSQPPPDDSRQPFASQQQAIERFLAKHSLRDFRIHPAIERLAIQHARMEQAEWSERYGDLWFEDYAHRRVWATYSLCGLVCSALIRYIPDALLQRLQPPLDTLQAIEQGLVARVYELDVDAEWLAFWLDDLEGAQIPLLPPPTLRVRTLVLAQWDGTQLSYHMLLLQLESTDTFRKWIQLDSGDVLSYDALARLLRDESPALEQALHQARRRHEQLLNEPVWAQLSSDLEKFGVPFYEQLYQWAKRHDQELATELILRWYASSSLWGRLADGTMPLRMALQSGAARAQTLLDRYETVWTLRNFAAFIHRAQRVPVAALHRLAHSEGSLAESQRFYLAIDGWQAAQLHSFTKFRLYREGQPRKQLDCSTRVSGESVDLWLMARLWELLSETQREQLLSPPESFSDVAPAVPLRQLPAHTQRGLGELIEQWAMIQLWRARDNPIWLGPEPMCYDLLSGRLSFEQLIEGLALIRGGYGSPERLTLVYNPPGYLKPRGVRLLSIGLPRERLSPPSDRQ
;
A
#
# COMPACT_ATOMS: atom_id res chain seq x y z
N MET A 1 65.32 -23.73 -29.42
CA MET A 1 63.99 -24.19 -28.93
C MET A 1 63.95 -24.40 -27.40
N ARG A 2 64.67 -23.59 -26.60
CA ARG A 2 64.64 -23.63 -25.11
C ARG A 2 64.20 -22.32 -24.43
N VAL A 3 64.03 -21.24 -25.21
CA VAL A 3 63.62 -19.91 -24.70
C VAL A 3 62.10 -19.74 -24.67
N CYS A 4 61.35 -20.47 -25.50
CA CYS A 4 59.87 -20.38 -25.51
C CYS A 4 59.20 -21.07 -24.31
N VAL A 5 59.83 -22.07 -23.70
CA VAL A 5 59.24 -22.78 -22.54
C VAL A 5 59.30 -21.94 -21.27
N SER A 6 60.35 -21.13 -21.10
CA SER A 6 60.50 -20.25 -19.93
C SER A 6 59.57 -19.05 -19.96
N VAL A 7 59.25 -18.50 -21.14
CA VAL A 7 58.30 -17.37 -21.28
C VAL A 7 56.85 -17.82 -21.13
N VAL A 8 56.49 -19.01 -21.63
CA VAL A 8 55.16 -19.61 -21.40
C VAL A 8 55.00 -20.03 -19.93
N GLY A 9 56.06 -20.52 -19.29
CA GLY A 9 56.08 -20.80 -17.85
C GLY A 9 55.95 -19.54 -16.98
N LEU A 10 56.55 -18.41 -17.39
CA LEU A 10 56.39 -17.13 -16.69
C LEU A 10 54.98 -16.54 -16.90
N MET A 11 54.40 -16.66 -18.09
CA MET A 11 53.01 -16.24 -18.37
C MET A 11 51.97 -17.10 -17.66
N ALA A 12 52.21 -18.42 -17.54
CA ALA A 12 51.37 -19.31 -16.73
C ALA A 12 51.52 -19.02 -15.23
N ALA A 13 52.72 -18.69 -14.75
CA ALA A 13 52.96 -18.24 -13.38
C ALA A 13 52.34 -16.87 -13.09
N PHE A 14 52.34 -15.93 -14.05
CA PHE A 14 51.63 -14.64 -13.93
C PHE A 14 50.11 -14.79 -14.04
N ALA A 15 49.59 -15.76 -14.78
CA ALA A 15 48.15 -16.09 -14.80
C ALA A 15 47.68 -16.85 -13.55
N LEU A 16 48.59 -17.56 -12.86
CA LEU A 16 48.34 -18.17 -11.55
C LEU A 16 48.60 -17.20 -10.38
N ALA A 17 49.42 -16.17 -10.58
CA ALA A 17 49.73 -15.12 -9.60
C ALA A 17 48.89 -13.83 -9.74
N ALA A 18 48.22 -13.63 -10.89
CA ALA A 18 47.11 -12.70 -11.00
C ALA A 18 45.98 -13.30 -10.17
N GLY A 19 45.74 -12.73 -8.99
CA GLY A 19 44.67 -13.22 -8.14
C GLY A 19 43.35 -13.15 -8.91
N GLN A 20 42.49 -14.13 -8.62
CA GLN A 20 41.31 -14.35 -9.46
C GLN A 20 40.36 -13.18 -9.31
N THR A 21 40.22 -12.48 -10.42
CA THR A 21 39.39 -11.31 -10.51
C THR A 21 37.92 -11.70 -10.61
N VAL A 22 37.09 -11.05 -9.81
CA VAL A 22 35.64 -11.09 -9.90
C VAL A 22 35.16 -9.78 -10.52
N GLU A 23 34.20 -9.86 -11.42
CA GLU A 23 33.58 -8.72 -12.08
C GLU A 23 32.04 -8.86 -12.06
N PHE A 24 31.38 -7.72 -11.88
CA PHE A 24 29.94 -7.57 -12.05
C PHE A 24 29.68 -6.46 -13.06
N PRO A 25 29.39 -6.77 -14.34
CA PRO A 25 28.83 -5.79 -15.27
C PRO A 25 27.58 -5.11 -14.68
N VAL A 26 27.18 -3.95 -15.21
CA VAL A 26 25.96 -3.29 -14.71
C VAL A 26 24.74 -4.19 -14.96
N GLY A 27 24.03 -4.54 -13.90
CA GLY A 27 22.90 -5.46 -13.99
C GLY A 27 22.22 -5.72 -12.66
N TYR A 28 21.04 -6.34 -12.74
CA TYR A 28 20.32 -6.86 -11.59
C TYR A 28 20.75 -8.31 -11.34
N TYR A 29 21.17 -8.59 -10.11
CA TYR A 29 21.70 -9.90 -9.70
C TYR A 29 20.91 -10.47 -8.52
N PHE A 30 20.51 -11.73 -8.64
CA PHE A 30 20.05 -12.51 -7.49
C PHE A 30 21.22 -12.87 -6.59
N TYR A 31 20.99 -13.05 -5.28
CA TYR A 31 22.08 -13.43 -4.37
C TYR A 31 22.68 -14.81 -4.70
N GLU A 32 21.92 -15.72 -5.33
CA GLU A 32 22.46 -16.96 -5.88
C GLU A 32 23.43 -16.72 -7.04
N GLU A 33 23.14 -15.75 -7.92
CA GLU A 33 24.03 -15.37 -9.02
C GLU A 33 25.28 -14.67 -8.51
N ILE A 34 25.15 -13.86 -7.46
CA ILE A 34 26.30 -13.27 -6.76
C ILE A 34 27.18 -14.39 -6.17
N ALA A 35 26.58 -15.37 -5.49
CA ALA A 35 27.31 -16.52 -4.94
C ALA A 35 28.02 -17.32 -6.06
N GLN A 36 27.34 -17.56 -7.17
CA GLN A 36 27.91 -18.26 -8.32
C GLN A 36 29.10 -17.49 -8.92
N ARG A 37 28.98 -16.18 -9.12
CA ARG A 37 30.08 -15.34 -9.62
C ARG A 37 31.26 -15.24 -8.65
N MET A 38 30.99 -15.30 -7.36
CA MET A 38 32.02 -15.34 -6.32
C MET A 38 32.69 -16.73 -6.18
N SER A 39 32.21 -17.76 -6.87
CA SER A 39 32.77 -19.12 -6.81
C SER A 39 33.94 -19.30 -7.78
N VAL A 40 35.06 -18.63 -7.50
CA VAL A 40 36.29 -18.66 -8.33
C VAL A 40 37.49 -19.29 -7.59
N GLY A 41 38.34 -19.99 -8.34
CA GLY A 41 39.56 -20.64 -7.85
C GLY A 41 39.38 -21.74 -6.84
N GLY A 42 38.49 -22.67 -7.13
CA GLY A 42 38.19 -23.76 -6.21
C GLY A 42 37.36 -23.33 -5.00
N ARG A 43 37.04 -22.03 -4.86
CA ARG A 43 36.02 -21.57 -3.91
C ARG A 43 34.63 -21.92 -4.42
N ARG A 44 33.78 -22.41 -3.53
CA ARG A 44 32.35 -22.61 -3.78
C ARG A 44 31.58 -21.78 -2.78
N VAL A 45 30.88 -20.76 -3.25
CA VAL A 45 30.00 -19.93 -2.44
C VAL A 45 28.56 -20.36 -2.68
N ALA A 46 27.84 -20.70 -1.62
CA ALA A 46 26.40 -20.96 -1.67
C ALA A 46 25.62 -19.77 -1.08
N CYS A 47 24.37 -19.59 -1.50
CA CYS A 47 23.48 -18.56 -0.98
C CYS A 47 22.63 -19.13 0.15
N ALA A 48 22.49 -18.38 1.24
CA ALA A 48 21.57 -18.74 2.31
C ALA A 48 20.10 -18.50 1.90
N PRO A 49 19.14 -19.32 2.38
CA PRO A 49 17.74 -19.23 1.95
C PRO A 49 17.09 -17.87 2.24
N GLU A 50 17.48 -17.16 3.30
CA GLU A 50 16.90 -15.86 3.63
C GLU A 50 17.20 -14.75 2.60
N LEU A 51 18.14 -14.99 1.68
CA LEU A 51 18.50 -14.05 0.61
C LEU A 51 17.89 -14.43 -0.76
N SER A 52 17.20 -15.56 -0.89
CA SER A 52 16.75 -16.11 -2.18
C SER A 52 15.77 -15.21 -2.93
N ASP A 53 14.98 -14.43 -2.18
CA ASP A 53 13.95 -13.53 -2.76
C ASP A 53 14.48 -12.11 -3.00
N SER A 54 15.76 -11.85 -2.68
CA SER A 54 16.37 -10.53 -2.74
C SER A 54 17.17 -10.31 -4.03
N VAL A 55 17.24 -9.06 -4.47
CA VAL A 55 17.96 -8.65 -5.70
C VAL A 55 18.89 -7.50 -5.36
N ALA A 56 20.05 -7.44 -6.01
CA ALA A 56 20.96 -6.30 -5.96
C ALA A 56 21.21 -5.72 -7.35
N LEU A 57 21.31 -4.41 -7.46
CA LEU A 57 21.83 -3.72 -8.63
C LEU A 57 23.34 -3.53 -8.42
N LEU A 58 24.13 -4.20 -9.26
CA LEU A 58 25.59 -4.20 -9.17
C LEU A 58 26.21 -3.67 -10.47
N ARG A 59 27.30 -2.94 -10.32
CA ARG A 59 28.35 -2.71 -11.31
C ARG A 59 29.67 -2.63 -10.55
N LEU A 60 30.53 -3.63 -10.66
CA LEU A 60 31.86 -3.68 -10.07
C LEU A 60 32.87 -4.03 -11.17
N LYS A 61 33.89 -3.17 -11.32
CA LYS A 61 35.03 -3.43 -12.22
C LYS A 61 35.79 -4.68 -11.76
N PRO A 62 36.59 -5.33 -12.62
CA PRO A 62 37.37 -6.51 -12.25
C PRO A 62 38.26 -6.23 -11.04
N ARG A 63 38.11 -7.02 -9.97
CA ARG A 63 38.83 -6.86 -8.71
C ARG A 63 39.18 -8.20 -8.10
N GLU A 64 40.22 -8.23 -7.28
CA GLU A 64 40.58 -9.40 -6.48
C GLU A 64 39.40 -9.88 -5.62
N TRP A 65 39.22 -11.20 -5.52
CA TRP A 65 38.11 -11.82 -4.78
C TRP A 65 37.93 -11.25 -3.36
N ARG A 66 39.03 -11.03 -2.64
CA ARG A 66 39.01 -10.47 -1.27
C ARG A 66 38.43 -9.06 -1.25
N GLN A 67 38.78 -8.24 -2.23
CA GLN A 67 38.28 -6.87 -2.34
C GLN A 67 36.81 -6.86 -2.76
N ALA A 68 36.44 -7.65 -3.78
CA ALA A 68 35.05 -7.80 -4.20
C ALA A 68 34.15 -8.26 -3.03
N ARG A 69 34.60 -9.26 -2.27
CA ARG A 69 33.93 -9.72 -1.05
C ARG A 69 33.72 -8.59 -0.05
N GLN A 70 34.78 -7.86 0.27
CA GLN A 70 34.71 -6.79 1.26
C GLN A 70 33.76 -5.66 0.81
N ILE A 71 33.75 -5.30 -0.47
CA ILE A 71 32.78 -4.34 -1.01
C ILE A 71 31.36 -4.85 -0.82
N LEU A 72 31.06 -6.07 -1.29
CA LEU A 72 29.72 -6.65 -1.20
C LEU A 72 29.25 -6.77 0.27
N GLU A 73 30.12 -7.18 1.19
CA GLU A 73 29.81 -7.24 2.63
C GLU A 73 29.40 -5.86 3.18
N ASN A 74 30.10 -4.78 2.77
CA ASN A 74 29.86 -3.42 3.25
C ASN A 74 28.68 -2.72 2.55
N THR A 75 28.44 -2.99 1.27
CA THR A 75 27.42 -2.29 0.47
C THR A 75 26.06 -3.00 0.49
N LEU A 76 26.05 -4.33 0.64
CA LEU A 76 24.82 -5.13 0.63
C LEU A 76 24.41 -5.61 2.03
N GLU A 77 25.19 -5.31 3.07
CA GLU A 77 24.95 -5.75 4.46
C GLU A 77 24.84 -7.28 4.58
N VAL A 78 25.76 -7.99 3.93
CA VAL A 78 25.89 -9.45 3.93
C VAL A 78 27.21 -9.89 4.56
N ARG A 79 27.35 -11.19 4.83
CA ARG A 79 28.60 -11.80 5.27
C ARG A 79 28.91 -13.01 4.41
N PHE A 80 30.18 -13.16 4.03
CA PHE A 80 30.71 -14.40 3.47
C PHE A 80 31.39 -15.19 4.58
N ARG A 81 30.76 -16.28 5.02
CA ARG A 81 31.27 -17.16 6.07
C ARG A 81 31.87 -18.43 5.46
N GLU A 82 33.07 -18.80 5.89
CA GLU A 82 33.69 -20.06 5.53
C GLU A 82 33.07 -21.24 6.31
N ILE A 83 32.77 -22.34 5.60
CA ILE A 83 32.20 -23.60 6.16
C ILE A 83 33.16 -24.78 5.92
N GLY A 84 34.39 -24.50 5.47
CA GLY A 84 35.50 -25.44 5.38
C GLY A 84 35.82 -25.90 3.95
N GLY A 85 37.12 -26.10 3.70
CA GLY A 85 37.64 -26.66 2.45
C GLY A 85 37.28 -25.84 1.22
N ASN A 86 37.49 -24.51 1.27
CA ASN A 86 37.10 -23.55 0.23
C ASN A 86 35.58 -23.43 -0.01
N ARG A 87 34.72 -23.93 0.89
CA ARG A 87 33.28 -23.69 0.84
C ARG A 87 32.91 -22.49 1.69
N TRP A 88 32.09 -21.62 1.12
CA TRP A 88 31.63 -20.38 1.71
C TRP A 88 30.11 -20.28 1.58
N VAL A 89 29.50 -19.50 2.45
CA VAL A 89 28.09 -19.10 2.31
C VAL A 89 27.99 -17.59 2.41
N ILE A 90 27.23 -16.99 1.48
CA ILE A 90 26.74 -15.62 1.60
C ILE A 90 25.41 -15.65 2.36
N GLU A 91 25.37 -14.97 3.50
CA GLU A 91 24.23 -14.95 4.42
C GLU A 91 24.06 -13.57 5.05
N ARG A 92 22.89 -13.32 5.66
CA ARG A 92 22.73 -12.12 6.49
C ARG A 92 23.53 -12.28 7.78
N PRO A 93 24.26 -11.25 8.25
CA PRO A 93 24.92 -11.32 9.54
C PRO A 93 23.89 -11.63 10.65
N PRO A 94 24.08 -12.67 11.48
CA PRO A 94 23.11 -13.01 12.52
C PRO A 94 22.87 -11.88 13.54
N ALA A 95 23.87 -11.03 13.76
CA ALA A 95 23.76 -9.84 14.59
C ALA A 95 22.80 -8.80 13.99
N LEU A 96 22.86 -8.60 12.65
CA LEU A 96 21.94 -7.72 11.94
C LEU A 96 20.51 -8.27 12.02
N VAL A 97 20.28 -9.56 11.76
CA VAL A 97 18.94 -10.17 11.86
C VAL A 97 18.32 -9.97 13.25
N LYS A 98 19.10 -10.18 14.32
CA LYS A 98 18.65 -9.93 15.70
C LYS A 98 18.36 -8.45 15.97
N GLN A 99 19.19 -7.55 15.45
CA GLN A 99 19.01 -6.12 15.57
C GLN A 99 17.74 -5.65 14.85
N GLU A 100 17.52 -6.10 13.62
CA GLU A 100 16.33 -5.80 12.83
C GLU A 100 15.05 -6.29 13.53
N GLN A 101 15.06 -7.51 14.10
CA GLN A 101 13.94 -8.03 14.90
C GLN A 101 13.61 -7.16 16.11
N ARG A 102 14.63 -6.65 16.82
CA ARG A 102 14.43 -5.72 17.95
C ARG A 102 13.83 -4.40 17.47
N LEU A 103 14.41 -3.82 16.42
CA LEU A 103 13.92 -2.57 15.82
C LEU A 103 12.45 -2.68 15.38
N ARG A 104 12.03 -3.81 14.78
CA ARG A 104 10.61 -4.02 14.41
C ARG A 104 9.69 -4.05 15.62
N ARG A 105 10.08 -4.76 16.70
CA ARG A 105 9.30 -4.81 17.94
C ARG A 105 9.19 -3.44 18.60
N SER A 106 10.27 -2.68 18.62
CA SER A 106 10.28 -1.34 19.21
C SER A 106 9.53 -0.34 18.35
N LEU A 107 9.59 -0.47 17.02
CA LEU A 107 8.73 0.27 16.11
C LEU A 107 7.25 -0.04 16.37
N ALA A 108 6.88 -1.33 16.48
CA ALA A 108 5.50 -1.72 16.77
C ALA A 108 4.99 -1.10 18.07
N ARG A 109 5.79 -1.13 19.15
CA ARG A 109 5.45 -0.47 20.42
C ARG A 109 5.32 1.04 20.27
N ALA A 110 6.23 1.69 19.56
CA ALA A 110 6.18 3.14 19.33
C ALA A 110 4.92 3.54 18.54
N VAL A 111 4.52 2.74 17.55
CA VAL A 111 3.26 2.92 16.80
C VAL A 111 2.06 2.75 17.74
N GLU A 112 2.02 1.69 18.55
CA GLU A 112 0.93 1.44 19.50
C GLU A 112 0.82 2.53 20.57
N ASP A 113 1.95 3.00 21.09
CA ASP A 113 1.98 4.10 22.05
C ASP A 113 1.53 5.41 21.41
N SER A 114 1.90 5.67 20.14
CA SER A 114 1.41 6.83 19.38
C SER A 114 -0.11 6.78 19.19
N ILE A 115 -0.67 5.62 18.82
CA ILE A 115 -2.11 5.41 18.70
C ILE A 115 -2.81 5.61 20.05
N ARG A 116 -2.29 5.00 21.13
CA ARG A 116 -2.85 5.15 22.49
C ARG A 116 -2.84 6.62 22.93
N GLN A 117 -1.74 7.30 22.66
CA GLN A 117 -1.58 8.71 22.92
C GLN A 117 -2.61 9.53 22.14
N ASN A 118 -2.78 9.31 20.84
CA ASN A 118 -3.75 10.04 20.01
C ASN A 118 -5.18 9.86 20.52
N ARG A 119 -5.54 8.65 20.93
CA ARG A 119 -6.83 8.36 21.58
C ARG A 119 -6.99 9.11 22.90
N ALA A 120 -5.96 9.15 23.75
CA ALA A 120 -6.01 9.90 25.00
C ALA A 120 -6.17 11.41 24.75
N LEU A 121 -5.53 11.96 23.72
CA LEU A 121 -5.72 13.34 23.31
C LEU A 121 -7.16 13.60 22.84
N GLN A 122 -7.71 12.73 21.98
CA GLN A 122 -9.10 12.84 21.55
C GLN A 122 -10.05 12.80 22.76
N GLN A 123 -9.89 11.86 23.69
CA GLN A 123 -10.71 11.79 24.91
C GLN A 123 -10.64 13.07 25.75
N ARG A 124 -9.48 13.71 25.84
CA ARG A 124 -9.31 15.00 26.54
C ARG A 124 -9.95 16.19 25.82
N MET A 125 -10.17 16.11 24.51
CA MET A 125 -10.96 17.11 23.80
C MET A 125 -12.42 17.10 24.28
N TRP A 126 -12.96 15.92 24.60
CA TRP A 126 -14.30 15.75 25.15
C TRP A 126 -14.37 16.00 26.67
N SER A 127 -13.28 15.78 27.40
CA SER A 127 -13.25 15.98 28.86
C SER A 127 -13.21 17.47 29.24
N PRO A 128 -14.07 17.95 30.15
CA PRO A 128 -14.03 19.32 30.66
C PRO A 128 -12.86 19.58 31.62
N GLU A 129 -12.17 18.54 32.11
CA GLU A 129 -11.16 18.64 33.17
C GLU A 129 -9.82 19.25 32.72
N ALA A 130 -9.49 19.15 31.43
CA ALA A 130 -8.24 19.68 30.89
C ALA A 130 -8.44 21.11 30.33
N PRO A 131 -7.57 22.09 30.61
CA PRO A 131 -7.60 23.39 29.94
C PRO A 131 -7.53 23.26 28.40
N ILE A 132 -8.28 24.09 27.66
CA ILE A 132 -8.32 24.03 26.19
C ILE A 132 -6.92 24.28 25.63
N GLU A 133 -6.20 25.26 26.18
CA GLU A 133 -4.85 25.66 25.78
C GLU A 133 -3.87 24.48 25.88
N GLN A 134 -3.96 23.69 26.96
CA GLN A 134 -3.13 22.51 27.14
C GLN A 134 -3.42 21.45 26.06
N VAL A 135 -4.70 21.22 25.75
CA VAL A 135 -5.10 20.27 24.68
C VAL A 135 -4.63 20.76 23.31
N LEU A 136 -4.69 22.06 23.04
CA LEU A 136 -4.20 22.68 21.80
C LEU A 136 -2.68 22.56 21.66
N GLU A 137 -1.93 22.78 22.74
CA GLU A 137 -0.47 22.61 22.76
C GLU A 137 -0.07 21.17 22.47
N GLU A 138 -0.72 20.21 23.12
CA GLU A 138 -0.46 18.78 22.89
C GLU A 138 -0.83 18.36 21.46
N ALA A 139 -1.96 18.84 20.93
CA ALA A 139 -2.37 18.61 19.56
C ALA A 139 -1.40 19.22 18.55
N SER A 140 -0.85 20.41 18.83
CA SER A 140 0.13 21.08 17.97
C SER A 140 1.50 20.38 18.01
N ALA A 141 1.96 19.96 19.19
CA ALA A 141 3.22 19.25 19.36
C ALA A 141 3.24 17.90 18.62
N ARG A 142 2.09 17.23 18.53
CA ARG A 142 1.94 15.97 17.77
C ARG A 142 1.63 16.20 16.32
N GLY A 143 0.76 17.17 16.07
CA GLY A 143 0.54 17.81 14.79
C GLY A 143 1.77 18.63 14.36
N SER A 144 2.99 18.11 14.46
CA SER A 144 4.18 18.63 13.77
C SER A 144 4.93 17.50 13.04
N GLN A 145 4.35 16.30 12.90
CA GLN A 145 4.96 15.08 12.32
C GLN A 145 4.28 14.51 11.03
N ALA A 146 3.09 14.98 10.65
CA ALA A 146 2.29 14.63 9.46
C ALA A 146 2.45 15.54 8.22
N VAL A 147 2.37 14.99 7.01
CA VAL A 147 2.76 15.66 5.74
C VAL A 147 1.84 16.81 5.28
N TYR A 148 0.74 17.10 5.97
CA TYR A 148 -0.20 18.18 5.65
C TYR A 148 -0.20 19.30 6.71
N TYR A 149 0.97 19.86 7.03
CA TYR A 149 1.01 21.00 7.95
C TYR A 149 0.56 22.31 7.31
N PRO A 150 -0.07 23.21 8.09
CA PRO A 150 0.04 24.64 7.87
C PRO A 150 1.49 25.01 7.50
N THR A 151 1.67 25.41 6.24
CA THR A 151 2.96 25.85 5.69
C THR A 151 3.31 27.29 6.09
N THR A 152 2.37 27.99 6.72
CA THR A 152 2.51 29.40 7.13
C THR A 152 1.97 29.63 8.55
N PRO A 153 2.52 30.61 9.29
CA PRO A 153 2.02 30.96 10.64
C PRO A 153 0.53 31.31 10.68
N ALA A 154 -0.01 31.89 9.59
CA ALA A 154 -1.43 32.22 9.48
C ALA A 154 -2.31 30.95 9.42
N GLN A 155 -1.88 29.93 8.67
CA GLN A 155 -2.58 28.64 8.63
C GLN A 155 -2.53 27.92 9.98
N GLU A 156 -1.41 28.02 10.69
CA GLU A 156 -1.27 27.43 12.04
C GLU A 156 -2.21 28.10 13.04
N ARG A 157 -2.25 29.44 13.05
CA ARG A 157 -3.19 30.20 13.88
C ARG A 157 -4.64 29.80 13.58
N ARG A 158 -5.02 29.74 12.30
CA ARG A 158 -6.37 29.32 11.89
C ARG A 158 -6.70 27.90 12.34
N TYR A 159 -5.77 26.95 12.18
CA TYR A 159 -5.95 25.59 12.66
C TYR A 159 -6.19 25.53 14.17
N ARG A 160 -5.41 26.28 14.96
CA ARG A 160 -5.59 26.36 16.41
C ARG A 160 -6.96 26.93 16.79
N LEU A 161 -7.44 27.95 16.09
CA LEU A 161 -8.77 28.53 16.31
C LEU A 161 -9.89 27.52 16.03
N LEU A 162 -9.84 26.82 14.88
CA LEU A 162 -10.82 25.79 14.54
C LEU A 162 -10.81 24.62 15.52
N LEU A 163 -9.62 24.22 15.97
CA LEU A 163 -9.49 23.16 16.98
C LEU A 163 -10.05 23.61 18.33
N ALA A 164 -9.86 24.88 18.71
CA ALA A 164 -10.45 25.45 19.93
C ALA A 164 -11.98 25.42 19.88
N ASP A 165 -12.58 25.79 18.73
CA ASP A 165 -14.04 25.71 18.53
C ASP A 165 -14.54 24.28 18.63
N GLN A 166 -13.82 23.35 18.01
CA GLN A 166 -14.15 21.94 18.09
C GLN A 166 -14.13 21.48 19.57
N ILE A 167 -13.08 21.77 20.33
CA ILE A 167 -12.99 21.42 21.75
C ILE A 167 -14.14 22.05 22.55
N ALA A 168 -14.44 23.33 22.33
CA ALA A 168 -15.52 24.02 23.02
C ALA A 168 -16.88 23.34 22.75
N LEU A 169 -17.17 23.00 21.49
CA LEU A 169 -18.39 22.29 21.09
C LEU A 169 -18.47 20.89 21.70
N LEU A 170 -17.37 20.13 21.67
CA LEU A 170 -17.33 18.77 22.21
C LEU A 170 -17.51 18.71 23.74
N ARG A 171 -17.20 19.80 24.45
CA ARG A 171 -17.41 19.90 25.91
C ARG A 171 -18.79 20.43 26.28
N GLU A 172 -19.35 21.29 25.45
CA GLU A 172 -20.67 21.88 25.66
C GLU A 172 -21.80 20.92 25.23
N ALA A 173 -21.53 20.03 24.27
CA ALA A 173 -22.46 19.02 23.79
C ALA A 173 -21.94 17.62 24.09
N SER A 174 -22.73 16.82 24.83
CA SER A 174 -22.38 15.41 25.02
C SER A 174 -22.39 14.67 23.69
N LEU A 175 -21.57 13.62 23.58
CA LEU A 175 -21.58 12.73 22.40
C LEU A 175 -23.00 12.23 22.11
N GLU A 176 -23.74 11.82 23.14
CA GLU A 176 -25.13 11.39 23.05
C GLU A 176 -26.03 12.49 22.47
N GLY A 177 -25.89 13.73 22.95
CA GLY A 177 -26.66 14.87 22.45
C GLY A 177 -26.34 15.21 20.99
N LEU A 178 -25.07 15.15 20.60
CA LEU A 178 -24.65 15.35 19.21
C LEU A 178 -25.16 14.22 18.29
N MET A 179 -25.17 12.98 18.78
CA MET A 179 -25.72 11.84 18.05
C MET A 179 -27.25 11.92 17.93
N LEU A 180 -27.98 12.43 18.90
CA LEU A 180 -29.43 12.61 18.74
C LEU A 180 -29.79 13.56 17.57
N GLU A 181 -28.94 14.57 17.33
CA GLU A 181 -29.18 15.61 16.31
C GLU A 181 -28.34 15.45 15.03
N TRP A 182 -27.55 14.37 14.90
CA TRP A 182 -26.60 14.23 13.77
C TRP A 182 -27.30 14.24 12.40
N ARG A 183 -28.52 13.67 12.32
CA ARG A 183 -29.32 13.66 11.07
C ARG A 183 -29.72 15.07 10.66
N GLY A 184 -30.10 15.90 11.63
CA GLY A 184 -30.42 17.31 11.41
C GLY A 184 -29.23 18.09 10.89
N ILE A 185 -28.07 17.91 11.55
CA ILE A 185 -26.77 18.47 11.14
C ILE A 185 -26.43 18.09 9.69
N ARG A 186 -26.53 16.80 9.33
CA ARG A 186 -26.22 16.33 7.96
C ARG A 186 -27.21 16.80 6.91
N ARG A 187 -28.51 16.86 7.21
CA ARG A 187 -29.52 17.41 6.30
C ARG A 187 -29.23 18.89 5.99
N PHE A 188 -28.83 19.66 7.00
CA PHE A 188 -28.40 21.04 6.82
C PHE A 188 -27.16 21.14 5.91
N GLU A 189 -26.10 20.36 6.18
CA GLU A 189 -24.91 20.33 5.33
C GLU A 189 -25.23 19.97 3.87
N ARG A 190 -26.08 18.96 3.64
CA ARG A 190 -26.50 18.59 2.28
C ARG A 190 -27.30 19.69 1.59
N ALA A 191 -28.21 20.35 2.32
CA ALA A 191 -29.03 21.42 1.77
C ALA A 191 -28.18 22.63 1.33
N ILE A 192 -27.20 23.05 2.14
CA ILE A 192 -26.33 24.17 1.78
C ILE A 192 -25.32 23.80 0.66
N VAL A 193 -24.74 22.59 0.71
CA VAL A 193 -23.82 22.12 -0.34
C VAL A 193 -24.52 21.97 -1.70
N ALA A 194 -25.79 21.55 -1.72
CA ALA A 194 -26.58 21.51 -2.95
C ALA A 194 -26.70 22.88 -3.63
N GLU A 195 -26.77 23.97 -2.84
CA GLU A 195 -26.79 25.32 -3.40
C GLU A 195 -25.40 25.79 -3.85
N PHE A 196 -24.30 25.35 -3.22
CA PHE A 196 -22.94 25.59 -3.72
C PHE A 196 -22.67 24.88 -5.07
N GLY A 197 -23.07 23.61 -5.20
CA GLY A 197 -22.86 22.82 -6.42
C GLY A 197 -23.58 23.37 -7.66
N ARG A 198 -24.75 24.01 -7.46
CA ARG A 198 -25.50 24.68 -8.54
C ARG A 198 -24.80 25.90 -9.12
N ILE A 199 -23.77 26.43 -8.46
CA ILE A 199 -23.02 27.57 -8.99
C ILE A 199 -21.90 27.10 -9.90
N GLN A 200 -21.27 25.96 -9.57
CA GLN A 200 -20.26 25.35 -10.44
C GLN A 200 -20.84 24.88 -11.78
N THR A 201 -22.11 24.49 -11.83
CA THR A 201 -22.79 24.10 -13.07
C THR A 201 -23.44 25.26 -13.85
N ALA A 202 -23.58 26.44 -13.23
CA ALA A 202 -24.15 27.63 -13.86
C ALA A 202 -23.10 28.56 -14.49
N VAL A 203 -21.80 28.30 -14.28
CA VAL A 203 -20.74 28.93 -15.07
C VAL A 203 -20.70 28.23 -16.43
N PRO A 204 -21.09 28.89 -17.54
CA PRO A 204 -21.02 28.25 -18.84
C PRO A 204 -19.56 27.96 -19.16
N THR A 205 -19.27 26.73 -19.57
CA THR A 205 -18.02 26.34 -20.23
C THR A 205 -17.89 27.12 -21.54
N ALA A 206 -17.49 28.38 -21.45
CA ALA A 206 -17.04 29.15 -22.58
C ALA A 206 -15.69 28.59 -23.02
N ASN A 207 -15.60 28.28 -24.31
CA ASN A 207 -14.46 27.67 -24.99
C ASN A 207 -13.09 28.22 -24.57
N ASN A 208 -12.12 27.30 -24.50
CA ASN A 208 -10.69 27.52 -24.46
C ASN A 208 -10.25 28.77 -25.25
N SER A 209 -9.56 29.70 -24.59
CA SER A 209 -8.38 30.46 -25.09
C SER A 209 -8.00 31.69 -24.25
N GLN A 210 -8.74 32.04 -23.19
CA GLN A 210 -8.33 33.13 -22.30
C GLN A 210 -8.16 32.63 -20.87
N PRO A 211 -7.02 32.93 -20.20
CA PRO A 211 -6.95 32.75 -18.76
C PRO A 211 -8.06 33.59 -18.12
N PRO A 212 -8.77 33.08 -17.10
CA PRO A 212 -9.79 33.87 -16.42
C PRO A 212 -9.17 35.17 -15.92
N PRO A 213 -9.90 36.30 -15.94
CA PRO A 213 -9.44 37.52 -15.31
C PRO A 213 -9.14 37.20 -13.84
N ASP A 214 -8.03 37.73 -13.36
CA ASP A 214 -7.49 37.59 -12.00
C ASP A 214 -8.36 38.37 -11.00
N ASP A 215 -9.64 38.02 -10.93
CA ASP A 215 -10.62 38.65 -10.05
C ASP A 215 -10.90 37.67 -8.91
N SER A 216 -10.07 37.76 -7.88
CA SER A 216 -10.18 37.04 -6.60
C SER A 216 -11.52 37.23 -5.88
N ARG A 217 -12.44 38.03 -6.45
CA ARG A 217 -13.79 38.31 -5.96
C ARG A 217 -14.87 37.33 -6.44
N GLN A 218 -14.62 36.55 -7.49
CA GLN A 218 -15.61 35.59 -8.02
C GLN A 218 -16.00 34.45 -7.04
N PRO A 219 -15.10 33.89 -6.21
CA PRO A 219 -15.48 32.89 -5.22
C PRO A 219 -16.50 33.44 -4.20
N PHE A 220 -16.31 34.67 -3.71
CA PHE A 220 -17.15 35.26 -2.67
C PHE A 220 -18.59 35.52 -3.15
N ALA A 221 -18.75 36.09 -4.35
CA ALA A 221 -20.08 36.32 -4.93
C ALA A 221 -20.86 35.01 -5.11
N SER A 222 -20.18 33.92 -5.47
CA SER A 222 -20.79 32.59 -5.58
C SER A 222 -21.26 32.07 -4.22
N GLN A 223 -20.44 32.15 -3.17
CA GLN A 223 -20.80 31.62 -1.86
C GLN A 223 -21.95 32.40 -1.22
N GLN A 224 -21.98 33.72 -1.38
CA GLN A 224 -23.09 34.54 -0.90
C GLN A 224 -24.42 34.18 -1.61
N GLN A 225 -24.43 34.08 -2.93
CA GLN A 225 -25.63 33.69 -3.70
C GLN A 225 -26.15 32.29 -3.33
N ALA A 226 -25.26 31.35 -2.99
CA ALA A 226 -25.69 30.04 -2.49
C ALA A 226 -26.43 30.16 -1.16
N ILE A 227 -25.92 30.98 -0.23
CA ILE A 227 -26.55 31.21 1.07
C ILE A 227 -27.87 31.96 0.91
N GLU A 228 -27.95 32.98 0.04
CA GLU A 228 -29.20 33.70 -0.26
C GLU A 228 -30.28 32.72 -0.76
N ARG A 229 -29.93 31.84 -1.70
CA ARG A 229 -30.87 30.82 -2.22
C ARG A 229 -31.26 29.78 -1.18
N PHE A 230 -30.34 29.42 -0.29
CA PHE A 230 -30.64 28.56 0.85
C PHE A 230 -31.65 29.23 1.79
N LEU A 231 -31.38 30.47 2.21
CA LEU A 231 -32.22 31.25 3.12
C LEU A 231 -33.61 31.57 2.53
N ALA A 232 -33.71 31.66 1.20
CA ALA A 232 -35.00 31.81 0.52
C ALA A 232 -35.91 30.57 0.62
N LYS A 233 -35.34 29.38 0.89
CA LYS A 233 -36.06 28.10 0.91
C LYS A 233 -36.15 27.47 2.30
N HIS A 234 -35.19 27.78 3.16
CA HIS A 234 -34.99 27.06 4.41
C HIS A 234 -34.68 28.02 5.56
N SER A 235 -35.16 27.66 6.75
CA SER A 235 -34.73 28.24 8.02
C SER A 235 -33.76 27.31 8.72
N LEU A 236 -32.79 27.86 9.45
CA LEU A 236 -31.89 27.05 10.29
C LEU A 236 -32.65 26.20 11.33
N ARG A 237 -33.85 26.65 11.75
CA ARG A 237 -34.71 25.92 12.69
C ARG A 237 -35.26 24.61 12.12
N ASP A 238 -35.35 24.51 10.80
CA ASP A 238 -35.93 23.34 10.12
C ASP A 238 -35.04 22.09 10.29
N PHE A 239 -33.76 22.29 10.60
CA PHE A 239 -32.76 21.25 10.66
C PHE A 239 -32.45 20.76 12.08
N ARG A 240 -33.11 21.29 13.12
CA ARG A 240 -32.87 20.91 14.54
C ARG A 240 -31.37 20.87 14.91
N ILE A 241 -30.64 21.91 14.53
CA ILE A 241 -29.22 22.02 14.86
C ILE A 241 -29.04 22.03 16.39
N HIS A 242 -28.05 21.28 16.87
CA HIS A 242 -27.78 21.19 18.31
C HIS A 242 -27.56 22.60 18.93
N PRO A 243 -28.16 22.92 20.09
CA PRO A 243 -28.11 24.27 20.66
C PRO A 243 -26.71 24.84 20.89
N ALA A 244 -25.73 24.00 21.23
CA ALA A 244 -24.33 24.42 21.38
C ALA A 244 -23.75 24.98 20.07
N ILE A 245 -24.02 24.32 18.94
CA ILE A 245 -23.60 24.76 17.60
C ILE A 245 -24.28 26.09 17.26
N GLU A 246 -25.58 26.22 17.54
CA GLU A 246 -26.33 27.44 17.27
C GLU A 246 -25.81 28.62 18.11
N ARG A 247 -25.53 28.42 19.40
CA ARG A 247 -24.96 29.45 20.29
C ARG A 247 -23.62 29.95 19.78
N LEU A 248 -22.70 29.04 19.45
CA LEU A 248 -21.38 29.41 18.96
C LEU A 248 -21.45 30.06 17.57
N ALA A 249 -22.34 29.59 16.68
CA ALA A 249 -22.57 30.23 15.38
C ALA A 249 -23.11 31.66 15.52
N ILE A 250 -24.00 31.91 16.49
CA ILE A 250 -24.51 33.26 16.80
C ILE A 250 -23.39 34.18 17.29
N GLN A 251 -22.48 33.67 18.14
CA GLN A 251 -21.31 34.40 18.58
C GLN A 251 -20.40 34.75 17.39
N HIS A 252 -20.11 33.78 16.53
CA HIS A 252 -19.23 33.97 15.38
C HIS A 252 -19.81 34.97 14.37
N ALA A 253 -21.13 34.94 14.14
CA ALA A 253 -21.79 35.87 13.24
C ALA A 253 -21.75 37.35 13.73
N ARG A 254 -21.43 37.57 15.01
CA ARG A 254 -21.25 38.90 15.61
C ARG A 254 -19.78 39.34 15.68
N MET A 255 -18.83 38.49 15.27
CA MET A 255 -17.41 38.84 15.27
C MET A 255 -17.14 40.00 14.31
N GLU A 256 -16.15 40.81 14.68
CA GLU A 256 -15.58 41.81 13.80
C GLU A 256 -14.89 41.14 12.61
N GLN A 257 -14.80 41.87 11.49
CA GLN A 257 -14.25 41.32 10.24
C GLN A 257 -12.84 40.74 10.41
N ALA A 258 -11.99 41.39 11.21
CA ALA A 258 -10.63 40.93 11.46
C ALA A 258 -10.61 39.54 12.12
N GLU A 259 -11.41 39.33 13.17
CA GLU A 259 -11.50 38.05 13.89
C GLU A 259 -12.16 36.97 13.02
N TRP A 260 -13.19 37.35 12.26
CA TRP A 260 -13.81 36.46 11.30
C TRP A 260 -12.81 35.97 10.25
N SER A 261 -12.00 36.87 9.70
CA SER A 261 -11.02 36.53 8.67
C SER A 261 -9.91 35.61 9.18
N GLU A 262 -9.50 35.75 10.45
CA GLU A 262 -8.54 34.81 11.06
C GLU A 262 -9.11 33.38 11.12
N ARG A 263 -10.43 33.23 11.29
CA ARG A 263 -11.10 31.94 11.48
C ARG A 263 -11.58 31.30 10.17
N TYR A 264 -12.23 32.09 9.32
CA TYR A 264 -12.88 31.65 8.09
C TYR A 264 -12.11 31.99 6.81
N GLY A 265 -10.98 32.71 6.92
CA GLY A 265 -10.22 33.22 5.79
C GLY A 265 -10.86 34.48 5.19
N ASP A 266 -10.49 34.82 3.96
CA ASP A 266 -10.91 36.08 3.33
C ASP A 266 -12.40 36.15 2.96
N LEU A 267 -13.17 35.09 3.24
CA LEU A 267 -14.63 35.06 3.10
C LEU A 267 -15.24 36.06 4.06
N TRP A 268 -15.95 37.09 3.60
CA TRP A 268 -16.70 38.00 4.46
C TRP A 268 -18.12 38.20 3.92
N PHE A 269 -19.11 38.23 4.80
CA PHE A 269 -20.50 38.55 4.48
C PHE A 269 -20.94 39.74 5.31
N GLU A 270 -21.54 40.76 4.69
CA GLU A 270 -22.00 41.96 5.41
C GLU A 270 -23.21 41.69 6.30
N ASP A 271 -24.13 40.84 5.82
CA ASP A 271 -25.34 40.49 6.56
C ASP A 271 -25.07 39.42 7.62
N TYR A 272 -25.61 39.67 8.80
CA TYR A 272 -25.59 38.79 9.95
C TYR A 272 -26.16 37.39 9.64
N ALA A 273 -27.27 37.31 8.87
CA ALA A 273 -27.88 36.03 8.56
C ALA A 273 -26.96 35.13 7.71
N HIS A 274 -26.21 35.73 6.78
CA HIS A 274 -25.24 35.03 5.94
C HIS A 274 -24.07 34.51 6.75
N ARG A 275 -23.48 35.36 7.61
CA ARG A 275 -22.41 34.96 8.53
C ARG A 275 -22.87 33.83 9.44
N ARG A 276 -24.11 33.90 9.94
CA ARG A 276 -24.67 32.84 10.80
C ARG A 276 -24.78 31.50 10.08
N VAL A 277 -25.31 31.46 8.85
CA VAL A 277 -25.39 30.21 8.06
C VAL A 277 -24.00 29.63 7.81
N TRP A 278 -23.03 30.47 7.42
CA TRP A 278 -21.66 30.01 7.16
C TRP A 278 -20.96 29.48 8.41
N ALA A 279 -21.13 30.18 9.54
CA ALA A 279 -20.62 29.74 10.83
C ALA A 279 -21.25 28.41 11.24
N THR A 280 -22.58 28.27 11.14
CA THR A 280 -23.26 26.99 11.41
C THR A 280 -22.73 25.88 10.51
N TYR A 281 -22.59 26.10 9.21
CA TYR A 281 -22.04 25.11 8.27
C TYR A 281 -20.65 24.64 8.67
N SER A 282 -19.76 25.59 8.99
CA SER A 282 -18.39 25.28 9.39
C SER A 282 -18.33 24.50 10.71
N LEU A 283 -19.13 24.88 11.71
CA LEU A 283 -19.16 24.23 13.02
C LEU A 283 -19.81 22.83 12.94
N CYS A 284 -20.84 22.65 12.11
CA CYS A 284 -21.39 21.33 11.77
C CYS A 284 -20.30 20.42 11.18
N GLY A 285 -19.49 20.94 10.26
CA GLY A 285 -18.36 20.20 9.68
C GLY A 285 -17.32 19.77 10.73
N LEU A 286 -17.01 20.63 11.71
CA LEU A 286 -16.09 20.29 12.81
C LEU A 286 -16.65 19.15 13.68
N VAL A 287 -17.94 19.20 14.02
CA VAL A 287 -18.62 18.16 14.79
C VAL A 287 -18.66 16.85 14.02
N CYS A 288 -19.09 16.87 12.76
CA CYS A 288 -19.10 15.69 11.92
C CYS A 288 -17.70 15.09 11.74
N SER A 289 -16.67 15.93 11.58
CA SER A 289 -15.27 15.46 11.52
C SER A 289 -14.83 14.82 12.84
N ALA A 290 -15.28 15.30 13.99
CA ALA A 290 -14.97 14.68 15.28
C ALA A 290 -15.65 13.32 15.42
N LEU A 291 -16.95 13.24 15.10
CA LEU A 291 -17.72 11.98 15.14
C LEU A 291 -17.17 10.93 14.17
N ILE A 292 -16.77 11.34 12.95
CA ILE A 292 -16.15 10.45 11.95
C ILE A 292 -14.84 9.84 12.47
N ARG A 293 -14.09 10.52 13.35
CA ARG A 293 -12.87 9.97 13.95
C ARG A 293 -13.19 9.11 15.18
N TYR A 294 -14.08 9.60 16.05
CA TYR A 294 -14.39 8.96 17.32
C TYR A 294 -15.00 7.55 17.16
N ILE A 295 -16.01 7.38 16.30
CA ILE A 295 -16.75 6.13 16.16
C ILE A 295 -15.83 4.97 15.73
N PRO A 296 -15.07 5.09 14.63
CA PRO A 296 -13.95 4.21 14.29
C PRO A 296 -13.03 3.80 15.43
N ASP A 297 -12.52 4.77 16.17
CA ASP A 297 -11.55 4.53 17.24
C ASP A 297 -12.17 3.76 18.41
N ALA A 298 -13.45 4.03 18.72
CA ALA A 298 -14.20 3.27 19.71
C ALA A 298 -14.44 1.81 19.26
N LEU A 299 -14.71 1.58 17.96
CA LEU A 299 -14.88 0.22 17.42
C LEU A 299 -13.58 -0.57 17.40
N LEU A 300 -12.46 0.06 17.03
CA LEU A 300 -11.13 -0.60 17.05
C LEU A 300 -10.74 -1.10 18.44
N GLN A 301 -11.13 -0.39 19.50
CA GLN A 301 -10.86 -0.80 20.88
C GLN A 301 -11.64 -2.05 21.33
N ARG A 302 -12.72 -2.39 20.61
CA ARG A 302 -13.59 -3.53 20.92
C ARG A 302 -13.18 -4.81 20.18
N LEU A 303 -12.19 -4.74 19.28
CA LEU A 303 -11.71 -5.89 18.54
C LEU A 303 -11.05 -6.91 19.47
N GLN A 304 -11.54 -8.14 19.44
CA GLN A 304 -10.98 -9.26 20.20
C GLN A 304 -10.82 -10.48 19.29
N PRO A 305 -9.59 -10.98 19.08
CA PRO A 305 -8.31 -10.36 19.44
C PRO A 305 -8.02 -9.09 18.61
N PRO A 306 -7.25 -8.11 19.12
CA PRO A 306 -6.82 -6.96 18.33
C PRO A 306 -5.94 -7.41 17.15
N LEU A 307 -5.88 -6.57 16.11
CA LEU A 307 -4.92 -6.74 15.02
C LEU A 307 -3.51 -6.44 15.53
N ASP A 308 -2.57 -7.36 15.27
CA ASP A 308 -1.19 -7.25 15.74
C ASP A 308 -0.41 -6.26 14.87
N THR A 309 0.07 -5.18 15.48
CA THR A 309 0.86 -4.13 14.84
C THR A 309 2.18 -4.65 14.29
N LEU A 310 2.86 -5.53 15.03
CA LEU A 310 4.12 -6.13 14.57
C LEU A 310 3.84 -7.00 13.35
N GLN A 311 2.77 -7.79 13.38
CA GLN A 311 2.36 -8.59 12.25
C GLN A 311 2.05 -7.72 11.03
N ALA A 312 1.37 -6.57 11.19
CA ALA A 312 1.10 -5.63 10.10
C ALA A 312 2.38 -5.00 9.52
N ILE A 313 3.36 -4.67 10.36
CA ILE A 313 4.68 -4.17 9.92
C ILE A 313 5.42 -5.25 9.13
N GLU A 314 5.45 -6.48 9.65
CA GLU A 314 6.17 -7.61 9.06
C GLU A 314 5.50 -8.15 7.80
N GLN A 315 4.18 -8.08 7.66
CA GLN A 315 3.44 -8.65 6.52
C GLN A 315 2.98 -7.58 5.52
N GLY A 316 3.04 -6.29 5.88
CA GLY A 316 2.52 -5.17 5.09
C GLY A 316 1.00 -4.96 5.22
N LEU A 317 0.25 -6.04 5.44
CA LEU A 317 -1.19 -6.03 5.66
C LEU A 317 -1.54 -7.18 6.62
N VAL A 318 -2.52 -6.96 7.49
CA VAL A 318 -3.21 -8.02 8.23
C VAL A 318 -4.69 -7.76 8.11
N ALA A 319 -5.47 -8.79 7.83
CA ALA A 319 -6.92 -8.71 7.68
C ALA A 319 -7.60 -9.77 8.54
N ARG A 320 -8.71 -9.42 9.18
CA ARG A 320 -9.56 -10.35 9.92
C ARG A 320 -11.03 -9.94 9.84
N VAL A 321 -11.90 -10.94 9.86
CA VAL A 321 -13.34 -10.74 9.99
C VAL A 321 -13.73 -10.78 11.47
N TYR A 322 -14.53 -9.82 11.89
CA TYR A 322 -15.03 -9.66 13.25
C TYR A 322 -16.55 -9.62 13.26
N GLU A 323 -17.14 -10.09 14.35
CA GLU A 323 -18.54 -9.86 14.69
C GLU A 323 -18.59 -8.89 15.87
N LEU A 324 -19.30 -7.78 15.72
CA LEU A 324 -19.31 -6.67 16.68
C LEU A 324 -20.75 -6.22 16.94
N ASP A 325 -21.09 -5.90 18.19
CA ASP A 325 -22.34 -5.23 18.53
C ASP A 325 -22.16 -3.72 18.44
N VAL A 326 -22.75 -3.05 17.47
CA VAL A 326 -22.53 -1.61 17.22
C VAL A 326 -23.80 -0.83 17.51
N ASP A 327 -23.65 0.36 18.10
CA ASP A 327 -24.78 1.26 18.30
C ASP A 327 -25.43 1.59 16.94
N ALA A 328 -26.76 1.47 16.87
CA ALA A 328 -27.48 1.60 15.61
C ALA A 328 -27.39 3.01 15.02
N GLU A 329 -27.34 4.04 15.87
CA GLU A 329 -27.19 5.43 15.43
C GLU A 329 -25.76 5.72 14.97
N TRP A 330 -24.76 5.09 15.59
CA TRP A 330 -23.38 5.17 15.10
C TRP A 330 -23.25 4.56 13.72
N LEU A 331 -23.90 3.41 13.50
CA LEU A 331 -23.90 2.74 12.21
C LEU A 331 -24.67 3.57 11.17
N ALA A 332 -25.80 4.18 11.53
CA ALA A 332 -26.58 5.03 10.62
C ALA A 332 -25.80 6.28 10.22
N PHE A 333 -25.15 6.93 11.18
CA PHE A 333 -24.24 8.05 10.93
C PHE A 333 -23.09 7.65 10.01
N TRP A 334 -22.48 6.50 10.28
CA TRP A 334 -21.41 5.95 9.46
C TRP A 334 -21.90 5.68 8.03
N LEU A 335 -23.08 5.09 7.84
CA LEU A 335 -23.65 4.82 6.52
C LEU A 335 -24.17 6.08 5.80
N ASP A 336 -24.24 7.22 6.49
CA ASP A 336 -24.86 8.45 6.02
C ASP A 336 -26.35 8.26 5.66
N ASP A 337 -27.02 7.41 6.45
CA ASP A 337 -28.42 7.00 6.31
C ASP A 337 -29.37 7.95 7.05
N LEU A 338 -29.62 9.10 6.43
CA LEU A 338 -30.44 10.17 7.02
C LEU A 338 -31.91 9.83 7.13
N GLU A 339 -32.43 9.02 6.22
CA GLU A 339 -33.86 8.74 6.09
C GLU A 339 -34.26 7.38 6.67
N GLY A 340 -33.30 6.66 7.24
CA GLY A 340 -33.51 5.34 7.82
C GLY A 340 -33.86 4.27 6.77
N ALA A 341 -33.30 4.41 5.56
CA ALA A 341 -33.51 3.47 4.47
C ALA A 341 -32.78 2.12 4.73
N GLN A 342 -31.70 2.17 5.50
CA GLN A 342 -30.83 1.03 5.81
C GLN A 342 -30.99 0.61 7.28
N ILE A 343 -31.07 1.58 8.17
CA ILE A 343 -31.29 1.39 9.60
C ILE A 343 -32.58 2.12 9.95
N PRO A 344 -33.64 1.41 10.39
CA PRO A 344 -34.90 2.03 10.74
C PRO A 344 -34.69 3.19 11.72
N LEU A 345 -35.49 4.25 11.61
CA LEU A 345 -35.39 5.43 12.50
C LEU A 345 -35.66 5.13 13.98
N LEU A 346 -36.21 3.95 14.28
CA LEU A 346 -36.40 3.41 15.63
C LEU A 346 -35.80 2.00 15.71
N PRO A 347 -34.46 1.88 15.62
CA PRO A 347 -33.80 0.58 15.66
C PRO A 347 -33.66 0.10 17.11
N PRO A 348 -33.38 -1.20 17.35
CA PRO A 348 -32.81 -1.61 18.63
C PRO A 348 -31.51 -0.83 18.90
N PRO A 349 -31.13 -0.60 20.18
CA PRO A 349 -30.01 0.26 20.53
C PRO A 349 -28.68 -0.23 19.94
N THR A 350 -28.53 -1.55 19.82
CA THR A 350 -27.35 -2.20 19.25
C THR A 350 -27.75 -3.16 18.15
N LEU A 351 -26.94 -3.21 17.10
CA LEU A 351 -27.05 -4.13 15.98
C LEU A 351 -25.77 -4.95 15.86
N ARG A 352 -25.92 -6.27 15.70
CA ARG A 352 -24.78 -7.13 15.41
C ARG A 352 -24.38 -6.94 13.95
N VAL A 353 -23.10 -6.67 13.74
CA VAL A 353 -22.51 -6.50 12.41
C VAL A 353 -21.34 -7.43 12.23
N ARG A 354 -21.20 -7.96 11.02
CA ARG A 354 -19.98 -8.62 10.58
C ARG A 354 -19.15 -7.62 9.80
N THR A 355 -17.87 -7.50 10.12
CA THR A 355 -16.98 -6.50 9.51
C THR A 355 -15.64 -7.12 9.15
N LEU A 356 -15.08 -6.73 8.01
CA LEU A 356 -13.69 -6.99 7.67
C LEU A 356 -12.85 -5.80 8.16
N VAL A 357 -11.91 -6.06 9.06
CA VAL A 357 -10.96 -5.06 9.54
C VAL A 357 -9.57 -5.39 9.03
N LEU A 358 -8.85 -4.39 8.55
CA LEU A 358 -7.47 -4.50 8.12
C LEU A 358 -6.59 -3.50 8.86
N ALA A 359 -5.36 -3.92 9.12
CA ALA A 359 -4.26 -3.08 9.54
C ALA A 359 -3.21 -3.12 8.41
N GLN A 360 -2.92 -1.96 7.83
CA GLN A 360 -2.04 -1.82 6.69
C GLN A 360 -0.83 -1.00 7.09
N TRP A 361 0.36 -1.51 6.79
CA TRP A 361 1.60 -0.77 6.89
C TRP A 361 2.08 -0.33 5.51
N ASP A 362 2.11 0.98 5.27
CA ASP A 362 2.45 1.55 3.96
C ASP A 362 3.94 1.95 3.82
N GLY A 363 4.77 1.49 4.75
CA GLY A 363 6.19 1.83 4.82
C GLY A 363 6.48 3.13 5.57
N THR A 364 5.47 3.89 5.99
CA THR A 364 5.63 5.14 6.75
C THR A 364 4.67 5.26 7.93
N GLN A 365 3.48 4.72 7.80
CA GLN A 365 2.43 4.77 8.81
C GLN A 365 1.65 3.45 8.84
N LEU A 366 1.00 3.21 9.97
CA LEU A 366 -0.02 2.17 10.12
C LEU A 366 -1.40 2.80 9.92
N SER A 367 -2.18 2.26 8.98
CA SER A 367 -3.58 2.64 8.79
C SER A 367 -4.52 1.48 9.05
N TYR A 368 -5.64 1.76 9.72
CA TYR A 368 -6.70 0.78 9.88
C TYR A 368 -7.84 1.05 8.91
N HIS A 369 -8.39 -0.03 8.37
CA HIS A 369 -9.51 0.00 7.45
C HIS A 369 -10.61 -0.93 7.91
N MET A 370 -11.86 -0.50 7.82
CA MET A 370 -13.01 -1.36 8.12
C MET A 370 -14.03 -1.31 6.99
N LEU A 371 -14.50 -2.50 6.62
CA LEU A 371 -15.56 -2.75 5.66
C LEU A 371 -16.68 -3.49 6.40
N LEU A 372 -17.88 -2.91 6.38
CA LEU A 372 -19.08 -3.60 6.85
C LEU A 372 -19.43 -4.72 5.84
N LEU A 373 -19.66 -5.95 6.31
CA LEU A 373 -19.95 -7.13 5.50
C LEU A 373 -21.37 -7.68 5.72
N GLN A 374 -21.97 -7.43 6.87
CA GLN A 374 -23.35 -7.84 7.09
C GLN A 374 -23.98 -6.98 8.16
N LEU A 375 -25.24 -6.63 7.93
CA LEU A 375 -26.15 -6.14 8.94
C LEU A 375 -27.27 -7.18 9.07
N GLU A 376 -27.67 -7.53 10.29
CA GLU A 376 -28.79 -8.47 10.51
C GLU A 376 -30.11 -7.99 9.88
N SER A 377 -30.29 -6.68 9.66
CA SER A 377 -31.56 -6.08 9.22
C SER A 377 -31.68 -5.76 7.72
N THR A 378 -30.61 -5.84 6.91
CA THR A 378 -30.65 -5.42 5.50
C THR A 378 -29.65 -6.14 4.60
N ASP A 379 -29.90 -6.07 3.29
CA ASP A 379 -28.99 -6.55 2.26
C ASP A 379 -27.83 -5.56 2.02
N THR A 380 -26.66 -5.97 2.51
CA THR A 380 -25.33 -5.71 1.94
C THR A 380 -24.82 -4.25 1.99
N PHE A 381 -23.68 -4.01 2.66
CA PHE A 381 -23.02 -2.70 2.68
C PHE A 381 -21.58 -2.76 2.16
N ARG A 382 -21.15 -1.77 1.40
CA ARG A 382 -19.75 -1.65 0.95
C ARG A 382 -19.25 -0.24 1.21
N LYS A 383 -18.88 0.05 2.45
CA LYS A 383 -18.27 1.33 2.84
C LYS A 383 -16.96 1.08 3.57
N TRP A 384 -15.87 1.52 2.95
CA TRP A 384 -14.55 1.57 3.56
C TRP A 384 -14.37 2.86 4.36
N ILE A 385 -13.82 2.77 5.57
CA ILE A 385 -13.23 3.93 6.24
C ILE A 385 -11.74 3.70 6.50
N GLN A 386 -10.99 4.79 6.54
CA GLN A 386 -9.65 4.86 7.12
C GLN A 386 -9.77 5.42 8.55
N LEU A 387 -9.39 4.63 9.55
CA LEU A 387 -9.80 4.81 10.94
C LEU A 387 -8.76 5.58 11.78
N ASP A 388 -7.46 5.43 11.48
CA ASP A 388 -6.38 6.22 12.10
C ASP A 388 -5.11 6.11 11.23
N SER A 389 -4.17 7.02 11.42
CA SER A 389 -2.82 6.92 10.84
C SER A 389 -1.77 7.42 11.83
N GLY A 390 -0.91 6.51 12.29
CA GLY A 390 0.30 6.89 13.02
C GLY A 390 1.42 7.20 12.04
N ASP A 391 1.77 8.47 11.85
CA ASP A 391 2.96 8.87 11.10
C ASP A 391 4.23 8.54 11.90
N VAL A 392 4.94 7.45 11.57
CA VAL A 392 6.02 6.94 12.46
C VAL A 392 7.41 6.92 11.81
N LEU A 393 7.56 7.14 10.50
CA LEU A 393 8.89 7.15 9.85
C LEU A 393 9.26 8.45 9.15
N SER A 394 9.32 9.52 9.94
CA SER A 394 10.18 10.67 9.62
C SER A 394 11.63 10.39 10.01
N TYR A 395 12.57 11.21 9.53
CA TYR A 395 13.97 11.17 9.98
C TYR A 395 14.06 11.23 11.51
N ASP A 396 13.33 12.15 12.14
CA ASP A 396 13.39 12.38 13.59
C ASP A 396 12.77 11.22 14.37
N ALA A 397 11.68 10.64 13.86
CA ALA A 397 11.07 9.48 14.48
C ALA A 397 11.99 8.26 14.41
N LEU A 398 12.66 8.03 13.26
CA LEU A 398 13.65 6.97 13.12
C LEU A 398 14.87 7.23 14.02
N ALA A 399 15.39 8.46 14.09
CA ALA A 399 16.50 8.80 14.97
C ALA A 399 16.17 8.54 16.44
N ARG A 400 14.96 8.89 16.90
CA ARG A 400 14.48 8.56 18.25
C ARG A 400 14.39 7.06 18.49
N LEU A 401 13.79 6.30 17.56
CA LEU A 401 13.72 4.84 17.66
C LEU A 401 15.13 4.22 17.76
N LEU A 402 16.07 4.71 16.95
CA LEU A 402 17.45 4.22 16.95
C LEU A 402 18.19 4.62 18.22
N ARG A 403 17.92 5.81 18.80
CA ARG A 403 18.52 6.23 20.08
C ARG A 403 18.23 5.24 21.19
N ASP A 404 16.97 4.82 21.29
CA ASP A 404 16.50 3.97 22.37
C ASP A 404 17.03 2.53 22.23
N GLU A 405 17.16 2.04 20.99
CA GLU A 405 17.59 0.66 20.71
C GLU A 405 19.09 0.49 20.48
N SER A 406 19.74 1.47 19.84
CA SER A 406 21.16 1.44 19.46
C SER A 406 21.69 2.85 19.16
N PRO A 407 22.25 3.55 20.17
CA PRO A 407 22.86 4.88 19.97
C PRO A 407 23.92 4.92 18.85
N ALA A 408 24.61 3.79 18.62
CA ALA A 408 25.56 3.65 17.52
C ALA A 408 24.88 3.74 16.14
N LEU A 409 23.67 3.17 15.97
CA LEU A 409 22.92 3.31 14.72
C LEU A 409 22.38 4.73 14.53
N GLU A 410 21.94 5.40 15.61
CA GLU A 410 21.54 6.81 15.54
C GLU A 410 22.72 7.67 15.06
N GLN A 411 23.90 7.49 15.65
CA GLN A 411 25.10 8.20 15.22
C GLN A 411 25.45 7.90 13.76
N ALA A 412 25.37 6.64 13.34
CA ALA A 412 25.59 6.22 11.96
C ALA A 412 24.58 6.85 11.00
N LEU A 413 23.31 6.99 11.40
CA LEU A 413 22.27 7.67 10.63
C LEU A 413 22.61 9.16 10.41
N HIS A 414 22.99 9.89 11.47
CA HIS A 414 23.39 11.29 11.36
C HIS A 414 24.65 11.48 10.51
N GLN A 415 25.61 10.55 10.60
CA GLN A 415 26.80 10.58 9.74
C GLN A 415 26.43 10.31 8.28
N ALA A 416 25.60 9.31 8.01
CA ALA A 416 25.15 8.97 6.66
C ALA A 416 24.37 10.11 6.01
N ARG A 417 23.53 10.83 6.76
CA ARG A 417 22.79 12.00 6.23
C ARG A 417 23.72 13.14 5.85
N ARG A 418 24.68 13.49 6.71
CA ARG A 418 25.69 14.53 6.38
C ARG A 418 26.50 14.14 5.15
N ARG A 419 26.90 12.87 5.07
CA ARG A 419 27.65 12.36 3.93
C ARG A 419 26.81 12.35 2.65
N HIS A 420 25.55 11.99 2.73
CA HIS A 420 24.61 12.05 1.62
C HIS A 420 24.52 13.46 1.02
N GLU A 421 24.35 14.49 1.86
CA GLU A 421 24.28 15.89 1.43
C GLU A 421 25.59 16.32 0.74
N GLN A 422 26.75 15.90 1.25
CA GLN A 422 28.05 16.16 0.63
C GLN A 422 28.18 15.46 -0.73
N LEU A 423 27.83 14.17 -0.81
CA LEU A 423 27.95 13.36 -2.01
C LEU A 423 27.01 13.83 -3.13
N LEU A 424 25.81 14.31 -2.79
CA LEU A 424 24.86 14.87 -3.77
C LEU A 424 25.36 16.13 -4.47
N ASN A 425 26.36 16.82 -3.90
CA ASN A 425 26.98 17.98 -4.49
C ASN A 425 28.20 17.64 -5.35
N GLU A 426 28.62 16.36 -5.42
CA GLU A 426 29.71 15.97 -6.31
C GLU A 426 29.32 16.12 -7.78
N PRO A 427 30.28 16.44 -8.69
CA PRO A 427 29.98 16.74 -10.09
C PRO A 427 29.18 15.66 -10.82
N VAL A 428 29.43 14.39 -10.49
CA VAL A 428 28.74 13.23 -11.09
C VAL A 428 27.24 13.18 -10.80
N TRP A 429 26.79 13.86 -9.73
CA TRP A 429 25.39 14.02 -9.35
C TRP A 429 24.85 15.41 -9.72
N ALA A 430 25.71 16.43 -9.67
CA ALA A 430 25.34 17.80 -10.00
C ALA A 430 24.99 18.00 -11.49
N GLN A 431 25.59 17.19 -12.38
CA GLN A 431 25.45 17.28 -13.83
C GLN A 431 24.47 16.26 -14.43
N LEU A 432 23.56 15.70 -13.62
CA LEU A 432 22.52 14.78 -14.12
C LEU A 432 21.75 15.45 -15.27
N SER A 433 21.85 14.88 -16.47
CA SER A 433 21.18 15.39 -17.66
C SER A 433 19.66 15.25 -17.54
N SER A 434 18.89 16.20 -18.09
CA SER A 434 17.42 16.16 -18.18
C SER A 434 16.86 14.86 -18.80
N ASP A 435 17.68 14.13 -19.58
CA ASP A 435 17.31 12.85 -20.17
C ASP A 435 17.17 11.69 -19.18
N LEU A 436 17.92 11.73 -18.06
CA LEU A 436 17.80 10.77 -16.96
C LEU A 436 16.68 11.19 -15.99
N GLU A 437 16.29 12.46 -16.02
CA GLU A 437 15.23 13.06 -15.21
C GLU A 437 13.84 12.94 -15.85
N LYS A 438 13.57 11.80 -16.50
CA LYS A 438 12.27 11.57 -17.16
C LYS A 438 11.22 11.12 -16.16
N PHE A 439 10.18 11.95 -16.02
CA PHE A 439 8.96 11.62 -15.30
C PHE A 439 8.42 10.26 -15.81
N GLY A 440 8.36 9.27 -14.91
CA GLY A 440 7.69 7.97 -15.13
C GLY A 440 8.63 6.76 -15.24
N VAL A 441 9.93 6.93 -14.98
CA VAL A 441 10.91 5.83 -14.88
C VAL A 441 11.13 5.47 -13.40
N PRO A 442 11.13 4.18 -12.99
CA PRO A 442 11.41 3.79 -11.61
C PRO A 442 12.80 4.21 -11.14
N PHE A 443 12.96 4.46 -9.84
CA PHE A 443 14.21 4.94 -9.25
C PHE A 443 15.42 4.04 -9.52
N TYR A 444 15.30 2.72 -9.29
CA TYR A 444 16.40 1.78 -9.54
C TYR A 444 16.79 1.71 -11.02
N GLU A 445 15.85 1.92 -11.93
CA GLU A 445 16.14 2.01 -13.37
C GLU A 445 16.86 3.32 -13.71
N GLN A 446 16.48 4.44 -13.10
CA GLN A 446 17.25 5.69 -13.23
C GLN A 446 18.69 5.51 -12.70
N LEU A 447 18.88 4.80 -11.58
CA LEU A 447 20.21 4.44 -11.07
C LEU A 447 20.99 3.53 -12.02
N TYR A 448 20.36 2.50 -12.58
CA TYR A 448 20.97 1.61 -13.56
C TYR A 448 21.48 2.40 -14.77
N GLN A 449 20.63 3.26 -15.34
CA GLN A 449 20.99 4.08 -16.50
C GLN A 449 22.08 5.10 -16.17
N TRP A 450 22.04 5.70 -14.98
CA TRP A 450 23.10 6.59 -14.50
C TRP A 450 24.43 5.85 -14.37
N ALA A 451 24.46 4.71 -13.67
CA ALA A 451 25.66 3.90 -13.48
C ALA A 451 26.22 3.45 -14.84
N LYS A 452 25.34 3.05 -15.77
CA LYS A 452 25.68 2.69 -17.15
C LYS A 452 26.35 3.83 -17.90
N ARG A 453 25.70 5.00 -17.94
CA ARG A 453 26.09 6.18 -18.73
C ARG A 453 27.38 6.84 -18.24
N HIS A 454 27.58 6.89 -16.92
CA HIS A 454 28.71 7.57 -16.30
C HIS A 454 29.88 6.64 -15.94
N ASP A 455 29.83 5.35 -16.33
CA ASP A 455 30.82 4.32 -15.97
C ASP A 455 31.11 4.25 -14.46
N GLN A 456 30.07 4.41 -13.63
CA GLN A 456 30.20 4.44 -12.17
C GLN A 456 29.92 3.09 -11.54
N GLU A 457 30.81 2.63 -10.66
CA GLU A 457 30.60 1.42 -9.89
C GLU A 457 29.52 1.61 -8.82
N LEU A 458 28.63 0.64 -8.69
CA LEU A 458 27.44 0.69 -7.83
C LEU A 458 27.23 -0.68 -7.21
N ALA A 459 26.86 -0.72 -5.94
CA ALA A 459 26.34 -1.92 -5.31
C ALA A 459 25.24 -1.53 -4.31
N THR A 460 23.99 -1.89 -4.63
CA THR A 460 22.85 -1.62 -3.75
C THR A 460 21.84 -2.75 -3.82
N GLU A 461 21.25 -3.08 -2.68
CA GLU A 461 20.08 -3.95 -2.62
C GLU A 461 18.84 -3.22 -3.16
N LEU A 462 17.96 -3.95 -3.86
CA LEU A 462 16.63 -3.48 -4.24
C LEU A 462 15.67 -3.70 -3.08
N ILE A 463 15.15 -2.59 -2.54
CA ILE A 463 14.19 -2.61 -1.43
C ILE A 463 12.81 -2.23 -1.96
N LEU A 464 11.92 -3.22 -2.06
CA LEU A 464 10.53 -3.05 -2.51
C LEU A 464 9.55 -3.11 -1.33
N ARG A 465 8.34 -2.59 -1.52
CA ARG A 465 7.27 -2.51 -0.50
C ARG A 465 5.95 -3.04 -1.07
N TRP A 466 5.14 -3.69 -0.23
CA TRP A 466 3.78 -4.13 -0.61
C TRP A 466 2.80 -2.99 -0.78
N TYR A 467 2.94 -1.91 -0.01
CA TYR A 467 2.05 -0.75 -0.09
C TYR A 467 2.88 0.49 0.12
N ALA A 468 2.59 1.54 -0.64
CA ALA A 468 3.08 2.85 -0.30
C ALA A 468 2.02 3.90 -0.64
N SER A 469 1.50 4.54 0.40
CA SER A 469 0.47 5.59 0.31
C SER A 469 1.09 6.96 0.02
N SER A 470 2.36 7.15 0.40
CA SER A 470 3.03 8.41 0.13
C SER A 470 3.27 8.54 -1.37
N SER A 471 2.83 9.67 -1.93
CA SER A 471 3.15 10.12 -3.29
C SER A 471 4.66 10.16 -3.61
N LEU A 472 5.52 9.89 -2.62
CA LEU A 472 6.98 9.87 -2.71
C LEU A 472 7.58 8.45 -2.75
N TRP A 473 6.88 7.42 -2.24
CA TRP A 473 7.38 6.03 -2.27
C TRP A 473 6.37 5.02 -2.88
N GLY A 474 5.08 5.37 -2.91
CA GLY A 474 4.00 4.68 -3.65
C GLY A 474 3.96 4.99 -5.12
N ARG A 475 4.62 6.08 -5.50
CA ARG A 475 4.92 6.45 -6.88
C ARG A 475 6.32 6.06 -7.33
N LEU A 476 6.99 5.14 -6.64
CA LEU A 476 8.18 4.48 -7.20
C LEU A 476 7.81 3.37 -8.20
N ALA A 477 6.57 2.88 -8.11
CA ALA A 477 5.94 2.01 -9.09
C ALA A 477 5.03 2.77 -10.08
N ASP A 478 4.54 3.96 -9.71
CA ASP A 478 3.80 4.87 -10.60
C ASP A 478 4.37 6.30 -10.55
N GLY A 479 5.53 6.47 -11.19
CA GLY A 479 5.99 7.72 -11.81
C GLY A 479 6.04 8.99 -10.97
N THR A 480 7.23 9.57 -10.87
CA THR A 480 7.65 10.61 -11.85
C THR A 480 8.73 11.58 -11.34
N MET A 481 9.30 11.39 -10.15
CA MET A 481 10.35 12.30 -9.68
C MET A 481 11.71 12.02 -10.35
N PRO A 482 12.42 13.07 -10.80
CA PRO A 482 13.83 12.98 -11.17
C PRO A 482 14.69 12.32 -10.09
N LEU A 483 15.68 11.52 -10.49
CA LEU A 483 16.58 10.79 -9.60
C LEU A 483 17.14 11.65 -8.46
N ARG A 484 17.60 12.86 -8.77
CA ARG A 484 18.13 13.80 -7.78
C ARG A 484 17.08 14.19 -6.74
N MET A 485 15.87 14.52 -7.19
CA MET A 485 14.75 14.89 -6.33
C MET A 485 14.31 13.71 -5.45
N ALA A 486 14.36 12.49 -5.98
CA ALA A 486 14.11 11.27 -5.21
C ALA A 486 15.16 11.04 -4.12
N LEU A 487 16.45 11.24 -4.42
CA LEU A 487 17.53 11.17 -3.43
C LEU A 487 17.37 12.25 -2.33
N GLN A 488 17.06 13.49 -2.72
CA GLN A 488 16.80 14.59 -1.78
C GLN A 488 15.59 14.30 -0.88
N SER A 489 14.50 13.79 -1.45
CA SER A 489 13.30 13.42 -0.69
C SER A 489 13.55 12.22 0.23
N GLY A 490 14.43 11.31 -0.15
CA GLY A 490 14.84 10.16 0.66
C GLY A 490 15.61 10.55 1.92
N ALA A 491 16.36 11.65 1.89
CA ALA A 491 17.05 12.18 3.06
C ALA A 491 16.10 12.60 4.19
N ALA A 492 14.98 13.24 3.85
CA ALA A 492 13.98 13.70 4.82
C ALA A 492 13.32 12.56 5.62
N ARG A 493 13.41 11.31 5.12
CA ARG A 493 12.84 10.13 5.78
C ARG A 493 13.89 9.08 6.18
N ALA A 494 15.19 9.33 5.94
CA ALA A 494 16.27 8.38 6.21
C ALA A 494 16.15 7.00 5.49
N GLN A 495 15.35 6.92 4.41
CA GLN A 495 15.03 5.66 3.75
C GLN A 495 16.00 5.32 2.61
N THR A 496 16.69 6.30 2.03
CA THR A 496 17.65 6.05 0.94
C THR A 496 18.71 7.13 0.94
N LEU A 497 19.81 6.88 1.66
CA LEU A 497 20.94 7.78 1.80
C LEU A 497 22.07 7.30 0.89
N LEU A 498 22.36 8.11 -0.13
CA LEU A 498 23.58 7.98 -0.93
C LEU A 498 24.82 7.91 -0.03
N ASP A 499 25.62 6.86 -0.23
CA ASP A 499 26.91 6.66 0.44
C ASP A 499 27.94 6.11 -0.57
N ARG A 500 29.19 6.00 -0.15
CA ARG A 500 30.29 5.45 -0.94
C ARG A 500 31.22 4.60 -0.09
N TYR A 501 31.45 3.36 -0.50
CA TYR A 501 32.49 2.50 0.06
C TYR A 501 33.65 2.39 -0.94
N GLU A 502 34.84 2.85 -0.55
CA GLU A 502 35.95 3.06 -1.49
C GLU A 502 35.53 3.94 -2.69
N THR A 503 35.45 3.36 -3.89
CA THR A 503 35.00 4.01 -5.13
C THR A 503 33.58 3.60 -5.54
N VAL A 504 32.94 2.69 -4.79
CA VAL A 504 31.66 2.08 -5.16
C VAL A 504 30.52 2.82 -4.50
N TRP A 505 29.59 3.32 -5.31
CA TRP A 505 28.38 3.99 -4.87
C TRP A 505 27.40 2.99 -4.26
N THR A 506 26.71 3.39 -3.20
CA THR A 506 25.69 2.55 -2.56
C THR A 506 24.58 3.41 -1.97
N LEU A 507 23.48 2.76 -1.59
CA LEU A 507 22.35 3.40 -0.94
C LEU A 507 22.14 2.75 0.43
N ARG A 508 22.42 3.48 1.49
CA ARG A 508 22.09 3.04 2.85
C ARG A 508 20.61 3.26 3.13
N ASN A 509 19.96 2.26 3.70
CA ASN A 509 18.56 2.33 4.08
C ASN A 509 18.39 1.90 5.54
N PHE A 510 18.29 2.88 6.44
CA PHE A 510 18.09 2.61 7.87
C PHE A 510 16.67 2.10 8.20
N ALA A 511 15.75 2.13 7.24
CA ALA A 511 14.43 1.51 7.33
C ALA A 511 14.37 0.11 6.66
N ALA A 512 15.50 -0.43 6.17
CA ALA A 512 15.52 -1.73 5.49
C ALA A 512 15.00 -2.89 6.37
N PHE A 513 15.16 -2.78 7.69
CA PHE A 513 14.67 -3.75 8.67
C PHE A 513 13.16 -4.02 8.59
N ILE A 514 12.39 -3.07 8.07
CA ILE A 514 10.94 -3.21 7.84
C ILE A 514 10.68 -3.93 6.52
N HIS A 515 11.30 -3.43 5.45
CA HIS A 515 11.02 -3.89 4.09
C HIS A 515 11.53 -5.32 3.85
N ARG A 516 12.66 -5.69 4.45
CA ARG A 516 13.17 -7.07 4.42
C ARG A 516 12.22 -8.06 5.10
N ALA A 517 11.49 -7.64 6.14
CA ALA A 517 10.55 -8.49 6.83
C ALA A 517 9.29 -8.80 6.00
N GLN A 518 8.89 -7.86 5.14
CA GLN A 518 7.74 -8.01 4.24
C GLN A 518 7.87 -9.12 3.20
N ARG A 519 9.11 -9.59 2.94
CA ARG A 519 9.42 -10.67 2.00
C ARG A 519 8.69 -10.50 0.67
N VAL A 520 8.77 -9.32 0.07
CA VAL A 520 8.30 -9.12 -1.31
C VAL A 520 9.10 -10.08 -2.20
N PRO A 521 8.47 -10.93 -3.04
CA PRO A 521 9.18 -11.96 -3.81
C PRO A 521 9.86 -11.35 -5.05
N VAL A 522 10.81 -10.42 -4.81
CA VAL A 522 11.44 -9.61 -5.86
C VAL A 522 12.14 -10.48 -6.88
N ALA A 523 12.85 -11.51 -6.42
CA ALA A 523 13.54 -12.43 -7.31
C ALA A 523 12.58 -13.16 -8.25
N ALA A 524 11.49 -13.72 -7.70
CA ALA A 524 10.47 -14.42 -8.48
C ALA A 524 9.81 -13.49 -9.51
N LEU A 525 9.43 -12.29 -9.09
CA LEU A 525 8.83 -11.29 -9.98
C LEU A 525 9.80 -10.85 -11.10
N HIS A 526 11.08 -10.63 -10.77
CA HIS A 526 12.09 -10.25 -11.75
C HIS A 526 12.34 -11.35 -12.79
N ARG A 527 12.44 -12.62 -12.34
CA ARG A 527 12.55 -13.78 -13.24
C ARG A 527 11.34 -13.89 -14.16
N LEU A 528 10.13 -13.77 -13.61
CA LEU A 528 8.90 -13.80 -14.39
C LEU A 528 8.84 -12.67 -15.43
N ALA A 529 9.20 -11.44 -15.06
CA ALA A 529 9.21 -10.30 -15.97
C ALA A 529 10.19 -10.47 -17.16
N HIS A 530 11.27 -11.24 -16.96
CA HIS A 530 12.29 -11.50 -17.99
C HIS A 530 12.11 -12.84 -18.71
N SER A 531 11.21 -13.69 -18.23
CA SER A 531 10.90 -15.01 -18.78
C SER A 531 10.31 -14.94 -20.19
N GLU A 532 10.45 -16.04 -20.94
CA GLU A 532 9.77 -16.18 -22.23
C GLU A 532 8.28 -16.55 -22.06
N GLY A 533 7.87 -16.95 -20.85
CA GLY A 533 6.50 -17.27 -20.48
C GLY A 533 6.17 -18.76 -20.62
N SER A 534 7.16 -19.64 -20.52
CA SER A 534 6.97 -21.09 -20.56
C SER A 534 6.23 -21.62 -19.32
N LEU A 535 5.66 -22.83 -19.44
CA LEU A 535 5.03 -23.52 -18.30
C LEU A 535 6.02 -23.74 -17.16
N ALA A 536 7.24 -24.19 -17.47
CA ALA A 536 8.27 -24.43 -16.48
C ALA A 536 8.68 -23.14 -15.73
N GLU A 537 8.70 -22.00 -16.41
CA GLU A 537 8.97 -20.70 -15.78
C GLU A 537 7.81 -20.24 -14.90
N SER A 538 6.58 -20.43 -15.36
CA SER A 538 5.37 -20.19 -14.55
C SER A 538 5.34 -21.11 -13.32
N GLN A 539 5.79 -22.36 -13.48
CA GLN A 539 5.92 -23.34 -12.41
C GLN A 539 6.92 -22.91 -11.34
N ARG A 540 8.11 -22.50 -11.78
CA ARG A 540 9.13 -21.96 -10.87
C ARG A 540 8.67 -20.70 -10.15
N PHE A 541 7.92 -19.82 -10.82
CA PHE A 541 7.39 -18.61 -10.19
C PHE A 541 6.42 -18.95 -9.07
N TYR A 542 5.44 -19.84 -9.30
CA TYR A 542 4.47 -20.14 -8.25
C TYR A 542 5.07 -20.93 -7.08
N LEU A 543 6.05 -21.81 -7.34
CA LEU A 543 6.77 -22.53 -6.29
C LEU A 543 7.66 -21.62 -5.44
N ALA A 544 8.03 -20.46 -5.97
CA ALA A 544 8.88 -19.49 -5.28
C ALA A 544 8.11 -18.55 -4.34
N ILE A 545 6.77 -18.56 -4.35
CA ILE A 545 5.95 -17.68 -3.51
C ILE A 545 4.92 -18.47 -2.69
N ASP A 546 4.64 -18.00 -1.49
CA ASP A 546 3.58 -18.55 -0.63
C ASP A 546 2.18 -17.97 -0.98
N GLY A 547 1.13 -18.54 -0.40
CA GLY A 547 -0.25 -18.14 -0.70
C GLY A 547 -0.60 -16.73 -0.23
N TRP A 548 0.06 -16.25 0.81
CA TRP A 548 -0.13 -14.89 1.30
C TRP A 548 0.52 -13.87 0.37
N GLN A 549 1.76 -14.11 -0.05
CA GLN A 549 2.46 -13.33 -1.07
C GLN A 549 1.69 -13.32 -2.39
N ALA A 550 1.15 -14.48 -2.81
CA ALA A 550 0.31 -14.57 -4.00
C ALA A 550 -0.94 -13.70 -3.86
N ALA A 551 -1.69 -13.84 -2.76
CA ALA A 551 -2.89 -13.05 -2.53
C ALA A 551 -2.59 -11.53 -2.52
N GLN A 552 -1.48 -11.10 -1.89
CA GLN A 552 -1.05 -9.70 -1.90
C GLN A 552 -0.61 -9.20 -3.28
N LEU A 553 0.02 -10.04 -4.11
CA LEU A 553 0.32 -9.66 -5.50
C LEU A 553 -0.93 -9.34 -6.31
N HIS A 554 -2.09 -9.92 -5.96
CA HIS A 554 -3.34 -9.67 -6.68
C HIS A 554 -3.91 -8.28 -6.37
N SER A 555 -3.76 -7.78 -5.14
CA SER A 555 -4.14 -6.40 -4.81
C SER A 555 -3.21 -5.37 -5.45
N PHE A 556 -2.02 -5.79 -5.87
CA PHE A 556 -0.95 -4.90 -6.29
C PHE A 556 -0.73 -4.87 -7.81
N THR A 557 -1.48 -4.01 -8.51
CA THR A 557 -1.47 -3.93 -9.98
C THR A 557 -0.32 -3.13 -10.61
N LYS A 558 0.71 -2.74 -9.84
CA LYS A 558 1.63 -1.65 -10.24
C LYS A 558 3.12 -1.97 -10.17
N PHE A 559 3.54 -3.24 -10.12
CA PHE A 559 4.97 -3.54 -10.32
C PHE A 559 5.36 -3.35 -11.78
N ARG A 560 6.03 -2.22 -12.08
CA ARG A 560 6.71 -2.03 -13.37
C ARG A 560 8.14 -2.54 -13.26
N LEU A 561 8.34 -3.79 -13.63
CA LEU A 561 9.67 -4.35 -13.85
C LEU A 561 10.04 -4.13 -15.31
N TYR A 562 11.12 -3.38 -15.54
CA TYR A 562 11.60 -3.07 -16.88
C TYR A 562 12.54 -4.18 -17.36
N ARG A 563 12.42 -4.53 -18.65
CA ARG A 563 13.36 -5.42 -19.33
C ARG A 563 14.52 -4.59 -19.87
N GLU A 564 15.75 -5.01 -19.61
CA GLU A 564 16.95 -4.29 -20.10
C GLU A 564 16.87 -3.99 -21.60
N GLY A 565 17.12 -2.74 -21.98
CA GLY A 565 17.35 -2.34 -23.37
C GLY A 565 16.11 -2.21 -24.28
N GLN A 566 14.89 -2.37 -23.78
CA GLN A 566 13.68 -2.20 -24.61
C GLN A 566 13.04 -0.80 -24.45
N PRO A 567 12.78 -0.06 -25.56
CA PRO A 567 12.16 1.26 -25.51
C PRO A 567 10.71 1.19 -25.00
N ARG A 568 10.32 2.27 -24.31
CA ARG A 568 9.05 2.53 -23.59
C ARG A 568 7.74 2.16 -24.31
N LYS A 569 7.76 1.87 -25.61
CA LYS A 569 6.57 1.69 -26.45
C LYS A 569 6.04 0.26 -26.54
N GLN A 570 6.69 -0.74 -25.95
CA GLN A 570 6.31 -2.15 -26.18
C GLN A 570 6.18 -3.05 -24.96
N LEU A 571 6.40 -2.53 -23.75
CA LEU A 571 6.32 -3.33 -22.53
C LEU A 571 5.37 -2.69 -21.55
N ASP A 572 4.09 -2.87 -21.84
CA ASP A 572 3.07 -2.86 -20.80
C ASP A 572 3.28 -4.14 -19.95
N CYS A 573 4.39 -4.24 -19.21
CA CYS A 573 4.61 -5.32 -18.22
C CYS A 573 3.51 -5.30 -17.15
N SER A 574 2.78 -4.17 -17.05
CA SER A 574 1.53 -4.07 -16.31
C SER A 574 0.54 -5.15 -16.73
N THR A 575 0.58 -5.67 -17.97
CA THR A 575 -0.34 -6.68 -18.50
C THR A 575 0.11 -8.14 -18.31
N ARG A 576 1.39 -8.43 -18.02
CA ARG A 576 1.83 -9.82 -17.76
C ARG A 576 1.93 -10.16 -16.28
N VAL A 577 2.30 -9.21 -15.42
CA VAL A 577 2.31 -9.40 -13.95
C VAL A 577 0.96 -9.00 -13.32
N SER A 578 0.05 -8.36 -14.07
CA SER A 578 -1.35 -8.16 -13.62
C SER A 578 -2.03 -9.48 -13.34
N GLY A 579 -2.98 -9.47 -12.39
CA GLY A 579 -4.11 -10.41 -12.18
C GLY A 579 -3.88 -11.87 -12.56
N GLU A 580 -3.74 -12.15 -13.85
CA GLU A 580 -3.43 -13.46 -14.44
C GLU A 580 -2.25 -14.19 -13.76
N SER A 581 -1.18 -13.52 -13.32
CA SER A 581 -0.06 -14.17 -12.61
C SER A 581 -0.42 -14.74 -11.23
N VAL A 582 -1.43 -14.18 -10.55
CA VAL A 582 -1.89 -14.68 -9.25
C VAL A 582 -3.01 -15.70 -9.41
N ASP A 583 -3.89 -15.48 -10.38
CA ASP A 583 -4.86 -16.48 -10.82
C ASP A 583 -4.13 -17.78 -11.21
N LEU A 584 -2.97 -17.65 -11.86
CA LEU A 584 -2.02 -18.74 -12.14
C LEU A 584 -1.50 -19.43 -10.89
N TRP A 585 -1.17 -18.70 -9.81
CA TRP A 585 -0.72 -19.33 -8.57
C TRP A 585 -1.84 -20.15 -7.91
N LEU A 586 -3.04 -19.57 -7.73
CA LEU A 586 -4.15 -20.32 -7.12
C LEU A 586 -4.52 -21.53 -7.98
N MET A 587 -4.48 -21.36 -9.30
CA MET A 587 -4.81 -22.43 -10.22
C MET A 587 -3.73 -23.51 -10.31
N ALA A 588 -2.45 -23.16 -10.21
CA ALA A 588 -1.36 -24.12 -10.11
C ALA A 588 -1.45 -24.94 -8.81
N ARG A 589 -1.79 -24.30 -7.68
CA ARG A 589 -2.02 -25.03 -6.43
C ARG A 589 -3.20 -25.97 -6.55
N LEU A 590 -4.31 -25.54 -7.14
CA LEU A 590 -5.45 -26.42 -7.42
C LEU A 590 -5.05 -27.58 -8.33
N TRP A 591 -4.25 -27.34 -9.36
CA TRP A 591 -3.73 -28.37 -10.26
C TRP A 591 -2.88 -29.42 -9.54
N GLU A 592 -1.99 -29.00 -8.64
CA GLU A 592 -1.15 -29.88 -7.83
C GLU A 592 -1.97 -30.80 -6.91
N LEU A 593 -3.15 -30.36 -6.49
CA LEU A 593 -4.04 -31.13 -5.62
C LEU A 593 -4.86 -32.19 -6.35
N LEU A 594 -4.93 -32.12 -7.69
CA LEU A 594 -5.63 -33.11 -8.50
C LEU A 594 -4.81 -34.40 -8.66
N SER A 595 -5.48 -35.55 -8.69
CA SER A 595 -4.86 -36.81 -9.08
C SER A 595 -4.46 -36.80 -10.56
N GLU A 596 -3.54 -37.69 -10.96
CA GLU A 596 -3.12 -37.84 -12.36
C GLU A 596 -4.32 -38.08 -13.28
N THR A 597 -5.25 -38.95 -12.87
CA THR A 597 -6.50 -39.21 -13.60
C THR A 597 -7.39 -37.97 -13.76
N GLN A 598 -7.49 -37.12 -12.73
CA GLN A 598 -8.28 -35.88 -12.78
C GLN A 598 -7.61 -34.83 -13.69
N ARG A 599 -6.27 -34.76 -13.70
CA ARG A 599 -5.51 -33.89 -14.61
C ARG A 599 -5.68 -34.36 -16.05
N GLU A 600 -5.56 -35.65 -16.32
CA GLU A 600 -5.80 -36.25 -17.63
C GLU A 600 -7.22 -35.97 -18.11
N GLN A 601 -8.22 -36.12 -17.24
CA GLN A 601 -9.61 -35.77 -17.56
C GLN A 601 -9.75 -34.30 -18.01
N LEU A 602 -9.06 -33.37 -17.34
CA LEU A 602 -9.05 -31.97 -17.75
C LEU A 602 -8.25 -31.73 -19.03
N LEU A 603 -7.16 -32.48 -19.28
CA LEU A 603 -6.31 -32.36 -20.47
C LEU A 603 -6.84 -33.12 -21.70
N SER A 604 -7.87 -33.93 -21.55
CA SER A 604 -8.58 -34.52 -22.69
C SER A 604 -9.32 -33.44 -23.48
N PRO A 605 -9.05 -33.28 -24.80
CA PRO A 605 -9.78 -32.35 -25.63
C PRO A 605 -11.26 -32.78 -25.70
N PRO A 606 -12.23 -31.83 -25.69
CA PRO A 606 -13.61 -32.19 -25.95
C PRO A 606 -13.75 -32.77 -27.37
N GLU A 607 -14.50 -33.87 -27.53
CA GLU A 607 -14.67 -34.55 -28.82
C GLU A 607 -15.48 -33.68 -29.81
N SER A 608 -16.30 -32.76 -29.30
CA SER A 608 -17.04 -31.76 -30.07
C SER A 608 -17.12 -30.39 -29.35
N PHE A 609 -17.32 -29.30 -30.10
CA PHE A 609 -17.60 -27.96 -29.52
C PHE A 609 -18.92 -27.89 -28.74
N SER A 610 -19.80 -28.89 -28.90
CA SER A 610 -21.07 -29.03 -28.17
C SER A 610 -20.97 -29.87 -26.89
N ASP A 611 -19.81 -30.48 -26.62
CA ASP A 611 -19.64 -31.32 -25.44
C ASP A 611 -19.53 -30.49 -24.17
N VAL A 612 -19.99 -31.09 -23.06
CA VAL A 612 -19.80 -30.52 -21.72
C VAL A 612 -18.30 -30.46 -21.46
N ALA A 613 -17.79 -29.23 -21.24
CA ALA A 613 -16.41 -28.99 -20.86
C ALA A 613 -15.97 -29.95 -19.73
N PRO A 614 -14.83 -30.65 -19.85
CA PRO A 614 -14.36 -31.53 -18.79
C PRO A 614 -14.23 -30.73 -17.49
N ALA A 615 -14.80 -31.28 -16.42
CA ALA A 615 -14.96 -30.62 -15.14
C ALA A 615 -14.53 -31.53 -13.99
N VAL A 616 -13.77 -30.98 -13.04
CA VAL A 616 -13.39 -31.65 -11.79
C VAL A 616 -14.00 -30.87 -10.62
N PRO A 617 -15.05 -31.41 -9.96
CA PRO A 617 -15.63 -30.80 -8.77
C PRO A 617 -14.66 -30.83 -7.58
N LEU A 618 -14.45 -29.69 -6.93
CA LEU A 618 -13.47 -29.59 -5.83
C LEU A 618 -13.91 -30.30 -4.55
N ARG A 619 -15.21 -30.59 -4.40
CA ARG A 619 -15.76 -31.45 -3.33
C ARG A 619 -15.17 -32.86 -3.28
N GLN A 620 -14.53 -33.32 -4.36
CA GLN A 620 -13.88 -34.64 -4.44
C GLN A 620 -12.47 -34.64 -3.83
N LEU A 621 -11.91 -33.48 -3.47
CA LEU A 621 -10.60 -33.40 -2.84
C LEU A 621 -10.63 -33.96 -1.41
N PRO A 622 -9.50 -34.47 -0.87
CA PRO A 622 -9.41 -34.90 0.53
C PRO A 622 -9.78 -33.78 1.52
N ALA A 623 -10.38 -34.12 2.66
CA ALA A 623 -10.86 -33.12 3.64
C ALA A 623 -9.77 -32.16 4.16
N HIS A 624 -8.54 -32.66 4.36
CA HIS A 624 -7.41 -31.82 4.77
C HIS A 624 -7.01 -30.81 3.68
N THR A 625 -7.10 -31.22 2.41
CA THR A 625 -6.87 -30.38 1.23
C THR A 625 -7.95 -29.33 1.07
N GLN A 626 -9.22 -29.70 1.28
CA GLN A 626 -10.34 -28.76 1.26
C GLN A 626 -10.15 -27.68 2.34
N ARG A 627 -9.74 -28.05 3.56
CA ARG A 627 -9.47 -27.08 4.63
C ARG A 627 -8.38 -26.08 4.24
N GLY A 628 -7.23 -26.55 3.75
CA GLY A 628 -6.15 -25.67 3.30
C GLY A 628 -6.55 -24.77 2.13
N LEU A 629 -7.41 -25.25 1.22
CA LEU A 629 -7.99 -24.44 0.16
C LEU A 629 -8.94 -23.36 0.71
N GLY A 630 -9.70 -23.67 1.76
CA GLY A 630 -10.61 -22.70 2.39
C GLY A 630 -9.88 -21.54 3.04
N GLU A 631 -8.87 -21.82 3.84
CA GLU A 631 -8.01 -20.79 4.44
C GLU A 631 -7.41 -19.86 3.36
N LEU A 632 -6.99 -20.45 2.24
CA LEU A 632 -6.42 -19.72 1.12
C LEU A 632 -7.43 -18.86 0.36
N ILE A 633 -8.61 -19.39 0.07
CA ILE A 633 -9.69 -18.65 -0.59
C ILE A 633 -10.18 -17.51 0.32
N GLU A 634 -10.24 -17.73 1.63
CA GLU A 634 -10.62 -16.70 2.60
C GLU A 634 -9.59 -15.55 2.62
N GLN A 635 -8.29 -15.86 2.70
CA GLN A 635 -7.22 -14.87 2.59
C GLN A 635 -7.28 -14.09 1.28
N TRP A 636 -7.46 -14.80 0.17
CA TRP A 636 -7.63 -14.19 -1.15
C TRP A 636 -8.87 -13.29 -1.19
N ALA A 637 -10.01 -13.73 -0.67
CA ALA A 637 -11.26 -12.97 -0.64
C ALA A 637 -11.11 -11.67 0.18
N MET A 638 -10.42 -11.71 1.32
CA MET A 638 -10.16 -10.52 2.14
C MET A 638 -9.34 -9.49 1.35
N ILE A 639 -8.32 -9.95 0.63
CA ILE A 639 -7.46 -9.07 -0.17
C ILE A 639 -8.18 -8.57 -1.45
N GLN A 640 -9.06 -9.37 -2.05
CA GLN A 640 -9.91 -8.93 -3.17
C GLN A 640 -10.82 -7.78 -2.75
N LEU A 641 -11.54 -7.93 -1.63
CA LEU A 641 -12.44 -6.88 -1.16
C LEU A 641 -11.68 -5.60 -0.84
N TRP A 642 -10.48 -5.71 -0.27
CA TRP A 642 -9.58 -4.57 -0.04
C TRP A 642 -9.22 -3.85 -1.33
N ARG A 643 -8.74 -4.56 -2.36
CA ARG A 643 -8.40 -3.97 -3.67
C ARG A 643 -9.60 -3.24 -4.28
N ALA A 644 -10.77 -3.85 -4.16
CA ALA A 644 -11.98 -3.36 -4.77
C ALA A 644 -12.48 -2.05 -4.12
N ARG A 645 -11.87 -1.59 -3.01
CA ARG A 645 -12.05 -0.24 -2.45
C ARG A 645 -11.85 0.86 -3.49
N ASP A 646 -10.78 0.77 -4.28
CA ASP A 646 -10.33 1.85 -5.16
C ASP A 646 -10.97 1.79 -6.55
N ASN A 647 -11.70 0.71 -6.87
CA ASN A 647 -12.36 0.56 -8.17
C ASN A 647 -13.60 -0.37 -8.08
N PRO A 648 -14.79 0.16 -7.75
CA PRO A 648 -16.00 -0.63 -7.54
C PRO A 648 -16.72 -1.08 -8.83
N ILE A 649 -16.18 -0.78 -10.03
CA ILE A 649 -16.87 -0.97 -11.32
C ILE A 649 -16.67 -2.40 -11.90
N TRP A 650 -15.96 -3.29 -11.21
CA TRP A 650 -15.67 -4.63 -11.73
C TRP A 650 -16.77 -5.64 -11.41
N LEU A 651 -17.37 -6.24 -12.46
CA LEU A 651 -18.23 -7.43 -12.41
C LEU A 651 -17.40 -8.71 -12.12
N GLY A 652 -16.55 -8.66 -11.08
CA GLY A 652 -15.60 -9.70 -10.70
C GLY A 652 -16.13 -10.67 -9.63
N PRO A 653 -15.25 -11.45 -8.98
CA PRO A 653 -15.61 -12.41 -7.92
C PRO A 653 -16.08 -11.76 -6.60
N GLU A 654 -16.15 -10.43 -6.57
CA GLU A 654 -16.44 -9.62 -5.38
C GLU A 654 -17.74 -10.00 -4.66
N PRO A 655 -18.88 -10.28 -5.35
CA PRO A 655 -20.09 -10.73 -4.68
C PRO A 655 -19.88 -12.07 -3.95
N MET A 656 -19.16 -13.02 -4.55
CA MET A 656 -18.84 -14.28 -3.90
C MET A 656 -17.88 -14.10 -2.72
N CYS A 657 -16.83 -13.28 -2.86
CA CYS A 657 -15.92 -12.96 -1.76
C CYS A 657 -16.67 -12.33 -0.60
N TYR A 658 -17.63 -11.46 -0.90
CA TYR A 658 -18.50 -10.84 0.08
C TYR A 658 -19.41 -11.87 0.74
N ASP A 659 -20.11 -12.71 -0.03
CA ASP A 659 -21.02 -13.72 0.50
C ASP A 659 -20.28 -14.73 1.40
N LEU A 660 -19.06 -15.11 1.00
CA LEU A 660 -18.18 -15.95 1.81
C LEU A 660 -17.81 -15.28 3.13
N LEU A 661 -17.30 -14.04 3.08
CA LEU A 661 -16.80 -13.35 4.26
C LEU A 661 -17.92 -12.81 5.16
N SER A 662 -19.11 -12.58 4.63
CA SER A 662 -20.32 -12.29 5.41
C SER A 662 -20.92 -13.56 6.02
N GLY A 663 -20.62 -14.74 5.49
CA GLY A 663 -21.20 -16.01 5.94
C GLY A 663 -22.55 -16.33 5.31
N ARG A 664 -22.99 -15.55 4.31
CA ARG A 664 -24.12 -15.90 3.43
C ARG A 664 -23.84 -17.16 2.61
N LEU A 665 -22.56 -17.41 2.35
CA LEU A 665 -22.05 -18.60 1.70
C LEU A 665 -21.08 -19.30 2.66
N SER A 666 -21.44 -20.48 3.15
CA SER A 666 -20.51 -21.30 3.94
C SER A 666 -19.40 -21.85 3.04
N PHE A 667 -18.25 -22.20 3.63
CA PHE A 667 -17.16 -22.78 2.86
C PHE A 667 -17.54 -24.14 2.25
N GLU A 668 -18.34 -24.94 2.96
CA GLU A 668 -18.87 -26.20 2.45
C GLU A 668 -19.75 -25.98 1.22
N GLN A 669 -20.68 -25.01 1.30
CA GLN A 669 -21.53 -24.62 0.17
C GLN A 669 -20.72 -24.06 -1.01
N LEU A 670 -19.65 -23.33 -0.72
CA LEU A 670 -18.71 -22.85 -1.74
C LEU A 670 -18.05 -24.04 -2.45
N ILE A 671 -17.44 -24.96 -1.69
CA ILE A 671 -16.73 -26.13 -2.24
C ILE A 671 -17.66 -27.07 -3.01
N GLU A 672 -18.90 -27.23 -2.57
CA GLU A 672 -19.90 -28.02 -3.30
C GLU A 672 -20.18 -27.47 -4.70
N GLY A 673 -20.12 -26.14 -4.86
CA GLY A 673 -20.34 -25.47 -6.13
C GLY A 673 -19.07 -25.20 -6.94
N LEU A 674 -17.89 -25.35 -6.36
CA LEU A 674 -16.63 -25.10 -7.06
C LEU A 674 -16.23 -26.27 -7.97
N ALA A 675 -15.92 -25.94 -9.22
CA ALA A 675 -15.34 -26.88 -10.16
C ALA A 675 -14.23 -26.22 -10.98
N LEU A 676 -13.20 -27.00 -11.29
CA LEU A 676 -12.24 -26.63 -12.32
C LEU A 676 -12.72 -27.16 -13.66
N ILE A 677 -12.86 -26.29 -14.66
CA ILE A 677 -13.29 -26.67 -16.01
C ILE A 677 -12.25 -26.30 -17.06
N ARG A 678 -12.12 -27.11 -18.12
CA ARG A 678 -11.38 -26.72 -19.32
C ARG A 678 -12.34 -26.20 -20.38
N GLY A 679 -12.17 -24.93 -20.76
CA GLY A 679 -12.95 -24.28 -21.80
C GLY A 679 -14.20 -23.55 -21.27
N GLY A 680 -14.36 -22.30 -21.70
CA GLY A 680 -15.52 -21.44 -21.47
C GLY A 680 -15.45 -20.19 -22.34
N TYR A 681 -16.60 -19.72 -22.86
CA TYR A 681 -16.72 -18.54 -23.75
C TYR A 681 -15.84 -18.59 -25.02
N GLY A 682 -15.75 -19.74 -25.69
CA GLY A 682 -15.12 -19.87 -27.02
C GLY A 682 -13.60 -20.10 -27.04
N SER A 683 -12.96 -20.35 -25.89
CA SER A 683 -11.51 -20.63 -25.82
C SER A 683 -11.22 -21.97 -25.12
N PRO A 684 -11.00 -23.08 -25.85
CA PRO A 684 -10.66 -24.40 -25.28
C PRO A 684 -9.26 -24.45 -24.65
N GLU A 685 -8.45 -23.43 -24.89
CA GLU A 685 -7.08 -23.27 -24.35
C GLU A 685 -7.07 -22.64 -22.94
N ARG A 686 -8.14 -22.75 -22.12
CA ARG A 686 -8.15 -22.15 -20.76
C ARG A 686 -8.68 -23.10 -19.70
N LEU A 687 -8.01 -23.11 -18.54
CA LEU A 687 -8.54 -23.66 -17.28
C LEU A 687 -9.27 -22.56 -16.53
N THR A 688 -10.47 -22.84 -16.06
CA THR A 688 -11.34 -21.85 -15.41
C THR A 688 -11.88 -22.41 -14.10
N LEU A 689 -11.63 -21.71 -13.00
CA LEU A 689 -12.33 -21.97 -11.75
C LEU A 689 -13.71 -21.32 -11.83
N VAL A 690 -14.74 -22.15 -11.76
CA VAL A 690 -16.13 -21.69 -11.78
C VAL A 690 -16.81 -22.04 -10.47
N TYR A 691 -17.68 -21.14 -10.01
CA TYR A 691 -18.63 -21.42 -8.96
C TYR A 691 -20.03 -21.59 -9.58
N ASN A 692 -20.63 -22.76 -9.36
CA ASN A 692 -21.99 -23.11 -9.73
C ASN A 692 -22.77 -23.45 -8.44
N PRO A 693 -23.73 -22.62 -7.99
CA PRO A 693 -24.48 -22.90 -6.78
C PRO A 693 -25.20 -24.27 -6.86
N PRO A 694 -25.24 -25.04 -5.75
CA PRO A 694 -25.98 -26.30 -5.69
C PRO A 694 -27.46 -26.08 -6.10
N GLY A 695 -27.96 -26.85 -7.08
CA GLY A 695 -29.34 -26.78 -7.57
C GLY A 695 -29.57 -25.98 -8.87
N TYR A 696 -28.55 -25.33 -9.43
CA TYR A 696 -28.65 -24.65 -10.74
C TYR A 696 -28.39 -25.62 -11.91
N LEU A 697 -29.46 -26.04 -12.60
CA LEU A 697 -29.42 -26.90 -13.78
C LEU A 697 -29.29 -26.08 -15.09
N LYS A 698 -28.16 -25.39 -15.32
CA LYS A 698 -27.57 -24.96 -16.63
C LYS A 698 -26.58 -23.78 -16.46
N PRO A 699 -25.57 -23.63 -17.35
CA PRO A 699 -24.31 -22.96 -17.02
C PRO A 699 -24.39 -21.45 -17.26
N ARG A 700 -24.57 -20.69 -16.19
CA ARG A 700 -23.96 -19.35 -16.06
C ARG A 700 -23.19 -19.32 -14.73
N GLY A 701 -22.23 -20.23 -14.61
CA GLY A 701 -21.32 -20.23 -13.47
C GLY A 701 -20.58 -18.90 -13.38
N VAL A 702 -20.38 -18.42 -12.15
CA VAL A 702 -19.54 -17.25 -11.92
C VAL A 702 -18.10 -17.68 -12.19
N ARG A 703 -17.48 -17.12 -13.24
CA ARG A 703 -16.06 -17.30 -13.49
C ARG A 703 -15.31 -16.57 -12.39
N LEU A 704 -14.63 -17.32 -11.53
CA LEU A 704 -13.80 -16.74 -10.48
C LEU A 704 -12.43 -16.39 -11.04
N LEU A 705 -11.81 -17.34 -11.74
CA LEU A 705 -10.44 -17.25 -12.24
C LEU A 705 -10.36 -18.00 -13.56
N SER A 706 -9.50 -17.56 -14.48
CA SER A 706 -9.22 -18.34 -15.68
C SER A 706 -7.85 -18.05 -16.24
N ILE A 707 -7.10 -19.10 -16.49
CA ILE A 707 -5.74 -19.04 -17.00
C ILE A 707 -5.67 -19.71 -18.37
N GLY A 708 -4.78 -19.20 -19.23
CA GLY A 708 -4.38 -19.94 -20.41
C GLY A 708 -3.77 -21.28 -20.00
N LEU A 709 -4.19 -22.35 -20.64
CA LEU A 709 -3.39 -23.57 -20.65
C LEU A 709 -2.08 -23.23 -21.36
N PRO A 710 -0.94 -23.69 -20.83
CA PRO A 710 0.34 -23.52 -21.49
C PRO A 710 0.24 -24.07 -22.92
N ARG A 711 0.65 -23.28 -23.91
CA ARG A 711 0.87 -23.76 -25.28
C ARG A 711 2.10 -24.68 -25.28
N GLU A 712 1.96 -25.89 -24.75
CA GLU A 712 2.76 -26.96 -25.32
C GLU A 712 2.38 -27.04 -26.79
N ARG A 713 3.35 -26.92 -27.69
CA ARG A 713 3.15 -26.96 -29.13
C ARG A 713 2.43 -28.28 -29.48
N LEU A 714 1.10 -28.25 -29.52
CA LEU A 714 0.29 -29.16 -30.33
C LEU A 714 0.40 -28.70 -31.78
N SER A 715 1.63 -28.65 -32.30
CA SER A 715 1.85 -28.81 -33.72
C SER A 715 2.27 -30.26 -33.87
N PRO A 716 1.47 -31.14 -34.52
CA PRO A 716 2.06 -32.36 -35.03
C PRO A 716 3.25 -31.96 -35.93
N PRO A 717 4.30 -32.77 -36.02
CA PRO A 717 5.30 -32.56 -37.07
C PRO A 717 4.53 -32.42 -38.38
N SER A 718 4.72 -31.28 -39.05
CA SER A 718 4.18 -31.10 -40.39
C SER A 718 4.91 -32.09 -41.29
N ASP A 719 4.36 -33.29 -41.39
CA ASP A 719 4.54 -34.15 -42.54
C ASP A 719 3.89 -33.45 -43.74
N ARG A 720 4.70 -32.66 -44.45
CA ARG A 720 4.62 -32.41 -45.90
C ARG A 720 6.07 -32.19 -46.35
N GLN A 721 6.71 -33.17 -47.00
CA GLN A 721 6.64 -33.40 -48.46
C GLN A 721 6.82 -32.12 -49.27
#